data_AF-A0A484ATF0-F1
#
_entry.id   AF-A0A484ATF0-F1
#
_cell.length_a   1.000
_cell.length_b   1.000
_cell.length_c   1.000
_cell.angle_alpha   90.00
_cell.angle_beta   90.00
_cell.angle_gamma   90.00
#
_symmetry.space_group_name_H-M   'P 1'
#
loop_
_entity.id
_entity.type
_entity.pdbx_description
1 polymer ?
#
loop_
_entity_poly.entity_id
_entity_poly.type
_entity_poly.pdbx_seq_one_letter_code
_entity_poly.pdbx_strand_id
1 'polypeptide(L)'
;MALAINKPQSFIETIVGIPPLKKLRLQASAPPANKPKPKPERKLHVLALLEPYLPASNSGSSIIVPGIGSMPVASIGPANANQTKELLEVLVKITDEIVYDNVQIAELKEAATKIFQLYQAQERDNDTSVRVKLLELLSGLGCESGTEEGITLIIDYFIYLLRKETSQKVLAQGMMCLFRIGQQRRQMVPLAYNTQVAHLAKELLRSGSTHTQKNAMLVIGRFATCHESERQYVWKLAFYIDSQDSGVRAQALHALLTLGERGSHLPPVLYKRAVEAMKDDYECVRKEALRLVHMLGNRHPDYIINFERHHEDIRMIDAAFSKVCEALCDLSLQIRVLAAELLGSMTHVSSEYLHQTLDKKLMSNLRRKRNAHERGAHLVTSGEWSSGKRWADDAPQEHLDARSISLIASGACGALVHGLEDEFLEVRTAAVGSMCQLAMSRPDFAVTSLDFLVDMFNDEIEDVRLKAIYSLTAISRHIVLREDQLEIMLSSLEDYSVDVREGLHLMLGACRVSTQTCLLMVVQKLLDVLAKYPQDRHSTYACMRKIGQKHPHLVMAVTGHLLYVHPFFETPERDVEDPAYLCVLILVFNAAEHLVPIISLLPTATHRHYAYLRDSMPKLVPQLPIEGASSASTTKRVEDGLQAVGSSAEYLQMILNHIGEVFTMTDDRIELLKTAQSNLQRLGAIDSDMYGTSNFLETFLSAQIQIEQMQRCTSTQRSRVPLKESLAELIRNCLKLQHTFSGLNYGDILQVKQLRLRASALHLVLVVRDRSQSALGPCQMLLQTAGDISAFMQTRTKTTSFGEQADVELDTKLKLKPQMGQAEPDSFTRSLLSKLDAITDPKPGRVFREILPLVQHAPPLALPPANEKIRRCMANILEPCPVQSQDNVIKVTAGLIAAVPFVAEIDNLLESQKADMRIKIKYPDQHMHTVVPKMTDFKPIMTEQGEHETNVRLRTTILLSHSVWTEASLVEIQLCLAVRPGSELELCKPAKVLFAPKPVRRGI
;
A
#
# COMPACT_ATOMS: atom_id res chain seq x y z
N MET A 1 -28.90 -46.69 4.29
CA MET A 1 -27.56 -46.43 4.86
C MET A 1 -27.71 -45.56 6.09
N ALA A 2 -28.13 -46.18 7.19
CA ALA A 2 -28.03 -45.63 8.54
C ALA A 2 -26.67 -46.03 9.14
N LEU A 3 -26.28 -45.33 10.22
CA LEU A 3 -25.12 -45.49 11.11
C LEU A 3 -23.88 -44.65 10.69
N ALA A 4 -23.60 -43.50 11.31
CA ALA A 4 -23.19 -43.20 12.69
C ALA A 4 -21.66 -43.15 12.84
N ILE A 5 -21.14 -42.01 13.33
CA ILE A 5 -20.39 -41.90 14.59
C ILE A 5 -20.28 -40.43 15.03
N ASN A 6 -20.62 -40.27 16.31
CA ASN A 6 -20.72 -39.07 17.13
C ASN A 6 -19.38 -38.31 17.34
N LYS A 7 -19.45 -36.97 17.35
CA LYS A 7 -18.72 -36.10 18.29
C LYS A 7 -19.61 -34.91 18.67
N PRO A 8 -19.79 -34.60 19.97
CA PRO A 8 -20.61 -33.47 20.41
C PRO A 8 -19.89 -32.14 20.21
N GLN A 9 -20.67 -31.12 19.85
CA GLN A 9 -20.28 -29.72 19.77
C GLN A 9 -19.96 -29.19 21.17
N SER A 10 -18.75 -28.63 21.34
CA SER A 10 -18.40 -27.83 22.49
C SER A 10 -19.03 -26.45 22.35
N PHE A 11 -20.10 -26.22 23.10
CA PHE A 11 -20.59 -24.88 23.45
C PHE A 11 -19.49 -24.13 24.20
N ILE A 12 -19.06 -22.98 23.70
CA ILE A 12 -18.24 -22.03 24.47
C ILE A 12 -19.20 -21.11 25.20
N GLU A 13 -19.18 -21.22 26.53
CA GLU A 13 -19.89 -20.39 27.47
C GLU A 13 -19.45 -18.92 27.38
N THR A 14 -20.42 -18.05 27.17
CA THR A 14 -20.37 -16.63 27.52
C THR A 14 -20.13 -16.47 29.01
N ILE A 15 -18.97 -15.96 29.40
CA ILE A 15 -18.70 -15.49 30.77
C ILE A 15 -19.22 -14.05 30.91
N VAL A 16 -20.30 -13.91 31.68
CA VAL A 16 -20.79 -12.67 32.26
C VAL A 16 -19.94 -12.33 33.49
N GLY A 17 -19.48 -11.08 33.63
CA GLY A 17 -18.85 -10.64 34.87
C GLY A 17 -18.03 -9.34 34.84
N ILE A 18 -18.58 -8.22 34.36
CA ILE A 18 -18.03 -6.89 34.68
C ILE A 18 -19.19 -6.01 35.19
N PRO A 19 -19.15 -5.51 36.45
CA PRO A 19 -20.23 -4.75 37.05
C PRO A 19 -20.33 -3.31 36.47
N PRO A 20 -21.49 -2.65 36.60
CA PRO A 20 -21.84 -1.47 35.83
C PRO A 20 -21.09 -0.21 36.31
N LEU A 21 -20.55 0.55 35.35
CA LEU A 21 -20.04 1.90 35.55
C LEU A 21 -21.12 2.78 36.17
N LYS A 22 -20.92 3.14 37.44
CA LYS A 22 -21.80 4.01 38.21
C LYS A 22 -21.86 5.41 37.60
N LYS A 23 -23.08 5.92 37.50
CA LYS A 23 -23.49 7.32 37.28
C LYS A 23 -22.53 8.31 37.97
N LEU A 24 -21.85 9.15 37.19
CA LEU A 24 -21.16 10.33 37.70
C LEU A 24 -22.18 11.42 38.02
N ARG A 25 -22.52 11.51 39.30
CA ARG A 25 -23.30 12.58 39.93
C ARG A 25 -22.34 13.74 40.20
N LEU A 26 -22.73 14.94 39.79
CA LEU A 26 -22.13 16.20 40.23
C LEU A 26 -22.06 16.27 41.76
N GLN A 27 -20.88 16.50 42.32
CA GLN A 27 -20.71 17.14 43.62
C GLN A 27 -19.40 17.93 43.65
N ALA A 28 -19.52 19.21 43.98
CA ALA A 28 -18.43 20.12 44.24
C ALA A 28 -17.93 19.97 45.68
N SER A 29 -16.61 19.97 45.88
CA SER A 29 -15.97 20.65 47.01
C SER A 29 -14.48 20.84 46.69
N ALA A 30 -13.98 22.04 46.95
CA ALA A 30 -12.58 22.42 46.76
C ALA A 30 -11.73 22.06 48.00
N PRO A 31 -10.46 21.65 47.85
CA PRO A 31 -9.46 21.81 48.90
C PRO A 31 -8.65 23.12 48.69
N PRO A 32 -8.18 23.78 49.77
CA PRO A 32 -7.57 25.09 49.69
C PRO A 32 -6.11 25.04 49.20
N ALA A 33 -5.69 26.20 48.71
CA ALA A 33 -4.41 26.50 48.08
C ALA A 33 -3.19 26.29 48.98
N ASN A 34 -2.21 25.51 48.49
CA ASN A 34 -0.77 25.85 48.48
C ASN A 34 0.06 24.64 48.03
N LYS A 35 0.49 24.61 46.77
CA LYS A 35 1.66 23.83 46.33
C LYS A 35 2.50 24.62 45.32
N PRO A 36 3.84 24.53 45.39
CA PRO A 36 4.76 25.26 44.53
C PRO A 36 4.72 24.73 43.08
N LYS A 37 5.23 25.55 42.13
CA LYS A 37 5.29 25.30 40.68
C LYS A 37 5.51 23.82 40.30
N PRO A 38 4.80 23.27 39.29
CA PRO A 38 5.06 21.90 38.83
C PRO A 38 6.47 21.81 38.23
N LYS A 39 7.25 20.84 38.73
CA LYS A 39 8.49 20.40 38.08
C LYS A 39 8.14 19.82 36.69
N PRO A 40 9.04 19.88 35.70
CA PRO A 40 8.80 19.25 34.40
C PRO A 40 8.39 17.79 34.61
N GLU A 41 7.27 17.38 33.97
CA GLU A 41 6.81 15.99 34.02
C GLU A 41 7.92 15.10 33.45
N ARG A 42 8.52 14.28 34.32
CA ARG A 42 9.38 13.17 33.88
C ARG A 42 8.51 12.22 33.04
N LYS A 43 9.04 11.57 32.02
CA LYS A 43 8.23 10.61 31.23
C LYS A 43 8.50 9.17 31.62
N LEU A 44 9.64 8.94 32.25
CA LEU A 44 10.07 7.68 32.82
C LEU A 44 9.79 7.60 34.33
N HIS A 45 8.69 8.22 34.82
CA HIS A 45 8.34 8.20 36.25
C HIS A 45 8.25 6.78 36.84
N VAL A 46 7.83 5.81 36.01
CA VAL A 46 7.68 4.40 36.40
C VAL A 46 9.03 3.79 36.80
N LEU A 47 10.16 4.30 36.27
CA LEU A 47 11.52 3.89 36.67
C LEU A 47 11.91 4.35 38.08
N ALA A 48 11.18 5.29 38.70
CA ALA A 48 11.41 5.67 40.10
C ALA A 48 11.14 4.50 41.06
N LEU A 49 10.36 3.51 40.65
CA LEU A 49 10.13 2.27 41.42
C LEU A 49 11.42 1.45 41.65
N LEU A 50 12.49 1.74 40.89
CA LEU A 50 13.82 1.10 41.06
C LEU A 50 14.68 1.76 42.14
N GLU A 51 14.34 2.97 42.60
CA GLU A 51 15.16 3.72 43.56
C GLU A 51 15.43 2.99 44.89
N PRO A 52 14.48 2.25 45.49
CA PRO A 52 14.72 1.48 46.72
C PRO A 52 15.76 0.36 46.58
N TYR A 53 16.07 -0.06 45.35
CA TYR A 53 16.95 -1.19 45.06
C TYR A 53 18.35 -0.74 44.59
N LEU A 54 18.59 0.57 44.47
CA LEU A 54 19.88 1.10 44.04
C LEU A 54 20.94 0.98 45.15
N PRO A 55 22.21 0.68 44.80
CA PRO A 55 23.28 0.62 45.77
C PRO A 55 23.60 2.00 46.38
N ALA A 56 23.86 2.06 47.70
CA ALA A 56 24.31 3.27 48.38
C ALA A 56 25.66 3.75 47.81
N SER A 57 25.75 5.00 47.37
CA SER A 57 26.97 5.55 46.79
C SER A 57 28.05 5.79 47.85
N ASN A 58 29.04 4.90 47.96
CA ASN A 58 30.28 5.18 48.69
C ASN A 58 31.27 5.93 47.79
N SER A 59 31.65 7.13 48.19
CA SER A 59 32.52 8.10 47.49
C SER A 59 34.01 7.70 47.38
N GLY A 60 34.35 6.41 47.41
CA GLY A 60 35.72 5.94 47.63
C GLY A 60 36.41 5.21 46.47
N SER A 61 35.68 4.72 45.46
CA SER A 61 36.32 3.99 44.35
C SER A 61 35.64 4.33 43.02
N SER A 62 36.43 4.76 42.05
CA SER A 62 35.95 5.06 40.69
C SER A 62 36.73 4.26 39.67
N ILE A 63 36.02 3.64 38.72
CA ILE A 63 36.61 2.97 37.55
C ILE A 63 36.52 3.95 36.39
N ILE A 64 37.62 4.13 35.67
CA ILE A 64 37.65 4.89 34.42
C ILE A 64 37.21 3.94 33.31
N VAL A 65 36.04 4.21 32.71
CA VAL A 65 35.60 3.54 31.47
C VAL A 65 36.04 4.42 30.30
N PRO A 66 36.82 3.90 29.32
CA PRO A 66 37.27 4.69 28.18
C PRO A 66 36.09 5.31 27.45
N GLY A 67 36.08 6.64 27.28
CA GLY A 67 34.99 7.39 26.64
C GLY A 67 33.91 7.96 27.57
N ILE A 68 33.80 7.47 28.82
CA ILE A 68 32.71 7.85 29.76
C ILE A 68 33.21 8.64 30.99
N GLY A 69 34.52 8.63 31.29
CA GLY A 69 35.09 9.29 32.48
C GLY A 69 35.08 8.41 33.73
N SER A 70 35.23 9.01 34.92
CA SER A 70 35.27 8.27 36.20
C SER A 70 33.85 7.87 36.65
N MET A 71 33.66 6.59 36.95
CA MET A 71 32.38 6.01 37.37
C MET A 71 32.50 5.39 38.76
N PRO A 72 31.62 5.71 39.73
CA PRO A 72 31.68 5.13 41.06
C PRO A 72 31.43 3.61 41.04
N VAL A 73 32.24 2.85 41.77
CA VAL A 73 32.08 1.39 41.94
C VAL A 73 31.12 1.14 43.09
N ALA A 74 30.05 0.40 42.83
CA ALA A 74 29.17 -0.08 43.89
C ALA A 74 29.82 -1.29 44.58
N SER A 75 30.04 -1.20 45.90
CA SER A 75 30.37 -2.34 46.76
C SER A 75 29.19 -2.60 47.70
N ILE A 76 28.51 -3.74 47.60
CA ILE A 76 27.46 -4.13 48.56
C ILE A 76 27.51 -5.64 48.84
N GLY A 77 27.23 -6.00 50.10
CA GLY A 77 27.11 -7.38 50.61
C GLY A 77 25.84 -8.11 50.15
N PRO A 78 25.63 -9.35 50.63
CA PRO A 78 24.75 -10.32 49.97
C PRO A 78 23.28 -9.91 49.97
N ALA A 79 22.64 -9.94 48.79
CA ALA A 79 21.22 -9.67 48.62
C ALA A 79 20.37 -10.88 49.05
N ASN A 80 19.28 -10.65 49.80
CA ASN A 80 18.36 -11.71 50.23
C ASN A 80 17.47 -12.19 49.06
N ALA A 81 17.16 -13.50 49.00
CA ALA A 81 16.34 -14.11 47.95
C ALA A 81 14.94 -13.48 47.79
N ASN A 82 14.30 -13.05 48.89
CA ASN A 82 13.00 -12.35 48.83
C ASN A 82 13.07 -11.00 48.10
N GLN A 83 14.16 -10.26 48.28
CA GLN A 83 14.37 -8.95 47.65
C GLN A 83 14.55 -9.08 46.12
N THR A 84 15.11 -10.20 45.67
CA THR A 84 15.29 -10.49 44.23
C THR A 84 13.96 -10.76 43.53
N LYS A 85 13.03 -11.46 44.21
CA LYS A 85 11.69 -11.73 43.67
C LYS A 85 10.84 -10.47 43.58
N GLU A 86 10.86 -9.64 44.63
CA GLU A 86 10.17 -8.34 44.63
C GLU A 86 10.70 -7.42 43.53
N LEU A 87 12.04 -7.35 43.35
CA LEU A 87 12.65 -6.58 42.28
C LEU A 87 12.21 -7.07 40.89
N LEU A 88 12.11 -8.39 40.69
CA LEU A 88 11.64 -8.94 39.42
C LEU A 88 10.18 -8.57 39.12
N GLU A 89 9.29 -8.63 40.12
CA GLU A 89 7.88 -8.19 39.98
C GLU A 89 7.78 -6.71 39.60
N VAL A 90 8.62 -5.88 40.23
CA VAL A 90 8.73 -4.44 39.88
C VAL A 90 9.23 -4.27 38.45
N LEU A 91 10.26 -5.00 38.02
CA LEU A 91 10.80 -4.90 36.66
C LEU A 91 9.80 -5.32 35.59
N VAL A 92 9.00 -6.37 35.85
CA VAL A 92 7.91 -6.80 34.95
C VAL A 92 6.88 -5.69 34.83
N LYS A 93 6.41 -5.16 35.97
CA LYS A 93 5.45 -4.05 35.99
C LYS A 93 5.96 -2.82 35.23
N ILE A 94 7.22 -2.45 35.42
CA ILE A 94 7.84 -1.36 34.66
C ILE A 94 7.82 -1.68 33.17
N THR A 95 8.17 -2.91 32.77
CA THR A 95 8.21 -3.29 31.35
C THR A 95 6.83 -3.18 30.69
N ASP A 96 5.76 -3.48 31.41
CA ASP A 96 4.38 -3.40 30.90
C ASP A 96 3.82 -1.97 30.86
N GLU A 97 4.27 -1.09 31.76
CA GLU A 97 3.74 0.29 31.92
C GLU A 97 4.62 1.39 31.29
N ILE A 98 5.88 1.10 30.94
CA ILE A 98 6.83 2.11 30.47
C ILE A 98 6.49 2.63 29.07
N VAL A 99 6.46 3.96 28.94
CA VAL A 99 6.26 4.66 27.66
C VAL A 99 7.49 5.53 27.39
N TYR A 100 8.10 5.33 26.23
CA TYR A 100 9.38 5.95 25.87
C TYR A 100 9.24 7.24 25.02
N ASP A 101 8.02 7.75 24.82
CA ASP A 101 7.74 8.85 23.90
C ASP A 101 8.32 10.19 24.36
N ASN A 102 9.13 10.83 23.50
CA ASN A 102 9.63 12.20 23.69
C ASN A 102 10.36 12.41 25.03
N VAL A 103 11.16 11.41 25.45
CA VAL A 103 12.01 11.46 26.66
C VAL A 103 13.18 12.42 26.44
N GLN A 104 13.47 13.26 27.44
CA GLN A 104 14.61 14.18 27.38
C GLN A 104 15.94 13.42 27.57
N ILE A 105 17.01 13.85 26.89
CA ILE A 105 18.31 13.17 26.97
C ILE A 105 18.88 13.10 28.41
N ALA A 106 18.66 14.13 29.24
CA ALA A 106 19.11 14.14 30.62
C ALA A 106 18.40 13.06 31.47
N GLU A 107 17.09 12.89 31.25
CA GLU A 107 16.28 11.88 31.92
C GLU A 107 16.67 10.47 31.46
N LEU A 108 16.92 10.29 30.16
CA LEU A 108 17.42 9.03 29.59
C LEU A 108 18.79 8.66 30.17
N LYS A 109 19.74 9.60 30.23
CA LYS A 109 21.07 9.38 30.83
C LYS A 109 20.97 8.99 32.31
N GLU A 110 20.12 9.67 33.08
CA GLU A 110 19.86 9.34 34.50
C GLU A 110 19.30 7.91 34.64
N ALA A 111 18.26 7.59 33.87
CA ALA A 111 17.61 6.28 33.88
C ALA A 111 18.57 5.15 33.47
N ALA A 112 19.31 5.32 32.37
CA ALA A 112 20.28 4.34 31.89
C ALA A 112 21.39 4.09 32.93
N THR A 113 21.88 5.15 33.59
CA THR A 113 22.91 5.04 34.63
C THR A 113 22.39 4.26 35.84
N LYS A 114 21.14 4.51 36.28
CA LYS A 114 20.50 3.77 37.38
C LYS A 114 20.36 2.28 37.05
N ILE A 115 19.88 1.95 35.85
CA ILE A 115 19.74 0.55 35.41
C ILE A 115 21.12 -0.13 35.35
N PHE A 116 22.14 0.56 34.83
CA PHE A 116 23.51 0.07 34.77
C PHE A 116 24.09 -0.23 36.16
N GLN A 117 23.92 0.68 37.12
CA GLN A 117 24.36 0.48 38.52
C GLN A 117 23.62 -0.68 39.20
N LEU A 118 22.31 -0.77 38.98
CA LEU A 118 21.49 -1.85 39.53
C LEU A 118 21.90 -3.21 38.99
N TYR A 119 22.26 -3.30 37.70
CA TYR A 119 22.82 -4.51 37.11
C TYR A 119 24.13 -4.90 37.77
N GLN A 120 25.05 -3.96 37.98
CA GLN A 120 26.34 -4.25 38.62
C GLN A 120 26.21 -4.69 40.08
N ALA A 121 25.17 -4.24 40.77
CA ALA A 121 24.88 -4.64 42.15
C ALA A 121 24.37 -6.08 42.26
N GLN A 122 23.95 -6.72 41.16
CA GLN A 122 23.51 -8.12 41.20
C GLN A 122 24.71 -9.06 41.25
N GLU A 123 24.69 -10.00 42.21
CA GLU A 123 25.69 -11.07 42.27
C GLU A 123 25.59 -11.98 41.03
N ARG A 124 26.74 -12.45 40.54
CA ARG A 124 26.81 -13.23 39.29
C ARG A 124 26.20 -14.62 39.40
N ASP A 125 26.17 -15.18 40.61
CA ASP A 125 25.65 -16.52 40.91
C ASP A 125 24.15 -16.50 41.26
N ASN A 126 23.54 -15.32 41.39
CA ASN A 126 22.10 -15.15 41.61
C ASN A 126 21.29 -15.31 40.32
N ASP A 127 19.96 -15.42 40.49
CA ASP A 127 18.99 -15.61 39.41
C ASP A 127 19.24 -14.67 38.22
N THR A 128 19.36 -15.27 37.03
CA THR A 128 19.60 -14.58 35.77
C THR A 128 18.42 -13.70 35.33
N SER A 129 17.22 -13.95 35.84
CA SER A 129 15.97 -13.29 35.40
C SER A 129 16.00 -11.77 35.57
N VAL A 130 16.52 -11.28 36.69
CA VAL A 130 16.65 -9.84 36.98
C VAL A 130 17.60 -9.17 35.99
N ARG A 131 18.78 -9.75 35.77
CA ARG A 131 19.77 -9.24 34.81
C ARG A 131 19.24 -9.21 33.37
N VAL A 132 18.52 -10.25 32.95
CA VAL A 132 17.85 -10.32 31.64
C VAL A 132 16.86 -9.16 31.46
N LYS A 133 16.02 -8.89 32.48
CA LYS A 133 15.04 -7.79 32.43
C LYS A 133 15.67 -6.41 32.48
N LEU A 134 16.75 -6.24 33.23
CA LEU A 134 17.51 -4.97 33.24
C LEU A 134 18.12 -4.66 31.88
N LEU A 135 18.67 -5.66 31.17
CA LEU A 135 19.16 -5.48 29.79
C LEU A 135 18.02 -5.15 28.82
N GLU A 136 16.83 -5.73 29.01
CA GLU A 136 15.66 -5.42 28.18
C GLU A 136 15.19 -3.97 28.36
N LEU A 137 15.11 -3.48 29.60
CA LEU A 137 14.79 -2.06 29.87
C LEU A 137 15.85 -1.11 29.29
N LEU A 138 17.13 -1.46 29.45
CA LEU A 138 18.23 -0.68 28.85
C LEU A 138 18.15 -0.66 27.32
N SER A 139 17.75 -1.78 26.71
CA SER A 139 17.49 -1.87 25.27
C SER A 139 16.34 -0.96 24.85
N GLY A 140 15.25 -0.93 25.60
CA GLY A 140 14.09 -0.07 25.33
C GLY A 140 14.48 1.41 25.30
N LEU A 141 15.31 1.86 26.23
CA LEU A 141 15.86 3.22 26.23
C LEU A 141 16.73 3.49 24.99
N GLY A 142 17.52 2.53 24.54
CA GLY A 142 18.39 2.69 23.36
C GLY A 142 17.58 2.73 22.05
N CYS A 143 16.57 1.89 21.97
CA CYS A 143 15.60 1.82 20.87
C CYS A 143 14.85 3.13 20.64
N GLU A 144 14.62 3.92 21.70
CA GLU A 144 13.82 5.15 21.64
C GLU A 144 14.64 6.44 21.82
N SER A 145 15.96 6.31 21.92
CA SER A 145 16.87 7.46 22.00
C SER A 145 16.86 8.24 20.68
N GLY A 146 16.45 9.51 20.75
CA GLY A 146 16.47 10.45 19.61
C GLY A 146 17.82 11.14 19.36
N THR A 147 18.87 10.78 20.10
CA THR A 147 20.21 11.41 20.00
C THR A 147 21.32 10.36 19.89
N GLU A 148 22.34 10.65 19.07
CA GLU A 148 23.54 9.83 18.91
C GLU A 148 24.25 9.58 20.25
N GLU A 149 24.45 10.64 21.06
CA GLU A 149 25.08 10.54 22.38
C GLU A 149 24.38 9.57 23.35
N GLY A 150 23.04 9.51 23.31
CA GLY A 150 22.28 8.61 24.16
C GLY A 150 22.46 7.14 23.76
N ILE A 151 22.56 6.89 22.47
CA ILE A 151 22.75 5.54 21.90
C ILE A 151 24.16 5.05 22.20
N THR A 152 25.18 5.89 21.98
CA THR A 152 26.58 5.53 22.25
C THR A 152 26.80 5.18 23.73
N LEU A 153 26.24 5.98 24.65
CA LEU A 153 26.30 5.68 26.09
C LEU A 153 25.70 4.31 26.43
N ILE A 154 24.52 4.01 25.88
CA ILE A 154 23.84 2.74 26.13
C ILE A 154 24.65 1.56 25.56
N ILE A 155 25.20 1.71 24.34
CA ILE A 155 26.05 0.68 23.74
C ILE A 155 27.31 0.45 24.57
N ASP A 156 27.95 1.49 25.09
CA ASP A 156 29.11 1.35 25.98
C ASP A 156 28.76 0.57 27.26
N TYR A 157 27.57 0.84 27.84
CA TYR A 157 27.07 0.05 28.97
C TYR A 157 26.89 -1.42 28.60
N PHE A 158 26.27 -1.73 27.46
CA PHE A 158 26.18 -3.11 26.99
C PHE A 158 27.56 -3.75 26.80
N ILE A 159 28.50 -3.08 26.14
CA ILE A 159 29.85 -3.62 25.91
C ILE A 159 30.54 -3.92 27.25
N TYR A 160 30.46 -3.00 28.20
CA TYR A 160 31.06 -3.18 29.53
C TYR A 160 30.42 -4.34 30.30
N LEU A 161 29.09 -4.39 30.36
CA LEU A 161 28.36 -5.41 31.12
C LEU A 161 28.60 -6.81 30.53
N LEU A 162 28.49 -6.95 29.20
CA LEU A 162 28.59 -8.25 28.53
C LEU A 162 30.00 -8.82 28.54
N ARG A 163 31.06 -8.00 28.52
CA ARG A 163 32.44 -8.48 28.68
C ARG A 163 32.72 -9.09 30.06
N LYS A 164 31.95 -8.70 31.08
CA LYS A 164 32.11 -9.17 32.46
C LYS A 164 31.15 -10.30 32.82
N GLU A 165 30.22 -10.63 31.94
CA GLU A 165 29.16 -11.61 32.17
C GLU A 165 29.64 -13.03 31.85
N THR A 166 29.24 -14.00 32.67
CA THR A 166 29.58 -15.42 32.52
C THR A 166 28.37 -16.28 32.15
N SER A 167 27.16 -15.84 32.53
CA SER A 167 25.93 -16.57 32.28
C SER A 167 25.53 -16.53 30.80
N GLN A 168 25.39 -17.70 30.20
CA GLN A 168 25.03 -17.82 28.78
C GLN A 168 23.64 -17.28 28.46
N LYS A 169 22.68 -17.44 29.37
CA LYS A 169 21.32 -16.88 29.19
C LYS A 169 21.35 -15.36 29.11
N VAL A 170 22.15 -14.73 29.95
CA VAL A 170 22.27 -13.26 30.01
C VAL A 170 23.05 -12.73 28.81
N LEU A 171 24.12 -13.40 28.40
CA LEU A 171 24.87 -13.08 27.18
C LEU A 171 24.00 -13.16 25.93
N ALA A 172 23.20 -14.23 25.80
CA ALA A 172 22.26 -14.39 24.70
C ALA A 172 21.24 -13.24 24.67
N GLN A 173 20.65 -12.88 25.82
CA GLN A 173 19.72 -11.75 25.90
C GLN A 173 20.40 -10.42 25.54
N GLY A 174 21.61 -10.18 26.05
CA GLY A 174 22.37 -8.97 25.75
C GLY A 174 22.65 -8.79 24.26
N MET A 175 23.01 -9.87 23.57
CA MET A 175 23.19 -9.84 22.11
C MET A 175 21.86 -9.55 21.38
N MET A 176 20.75 -10.14 21.82
CA MET A 176 19.43 -9.83 21.24
C MET A 176 19.04 -8.36 21.46
N CYS A 177 19.31 -7.80 22.64
CA CYS A 177 19.08 -6.38 22.94
C CYS A 177 19.91 -5.45 22.02
N LEU A 178 21.20 -5.74 21.87
CA LEU A 178 22.07 -5.01 20.94
C LEU A 178 21.55 -5.10 19.50
N PHE A 179 21.12 -6.28 19.04
CA PHE A 179 20.50 -6.45 17.73
C PHE A 179 19.25 -5.58 17.55
N ARG A 180 18.34 -5.52 18.53
CA ARG A 180 17.13 -4.67 18.48
C ARG A 180 17.48 -3.18 18.32
N ILE A 181 18.45 -2.69 19.10
CA ILE A 181 18.94 -1.30 18.98
C ILE A 181 19.45 -1.05 17.55
N GLY A 182 20.28 -1.96 17.02
CA GLY A 182 20.79 -1.87 15.66
C GLY A 182 19.70 -1.94 14.59
N GLN A 183 18.60 -2.65 14.84
CA GLN A 183 17.47 -2.74 13.91
C GLN A 183 16.71 -1.42 13.82
N GLN A 184 16.39 -0.79 14.95
CA GLN A 184 15.58 0.43 15.01
C GLN A 184 16.36 1.74 14.78
N ARG A 185 17.64 1.80 15.20
CA ARG A 185 18.44 3.05 15.19
C ARG A 185 19.73 2.98 14.38
N ARG A 186 19.78 2.15 13.32
CA ARG A 186 21.00 1.92 12.51
C ARG A 186 21.73 3.19 12.07
N GLN A 187 20.98 4.18 11.57
CA GLN A 187 21.57 5.40 11.01
C GLN A 187 22.24 6.29 12.08
N MET A 188 21.90 6.08 13.35
CA MET A 188 22.40 6.88 14.47
C MET A 188 23.56 6.22 15.22
N VAL A 189 23.92 4.97 14.90
CA VAL A 189 25.04 4.28 15.54
C VAL A 189 26.34 4.63 14.79
N PRO A 190 27.33 5.25 15.45
CA PRO A 190 28.57 5.63 14.78
C PRO A 190 29.37 4.41 14.31
N LEU A 191 30.16 4.58 13.25
CA LEU A 191 30.91 3.48 12.63
C LEU A 191 31.85 2.76 13.61
N ALA A 192 32.50 3.50 14.52
CA ALA A 192 33.39 2.90 15.53
C ALA A 192 32.64 2.01 16.53
N TYR A 193 31.40 2.34 16.87
CA TYR A 193 30.57 1.51 17.74
C TYR A 193 30.06 0.27 17.00
N ASN A 194 29.79 0.39 15.70
CA ASN A 194 29.46 -0.75 14.85
C ASN A 194 30.57 -1.81 14.86
N THR A 195 31.83 -1.40 14.71
CA THR A 195 32.97 -2.34 14.74
C THR A 195 33.18 -2.96 16.12
N GLN A 196 33.07 -2.19 17.19
CA GLN A 196 33.21 -2.68 18.56
C GLN A 196 32.14 -3.72 18.92
N VAL A 197 30.87 -3.45 18.61
CA VAL A 197 29.76 -4.38 18.86
C VAL A 197 29.92 -5.65 18.04
N ALA A 198 30.31 -5.53 16.77
CA ALA A 198 30.58 -6.70 15.92
C ALA A 198 31.76 -7.54 16.44
N HIS A 199 32.82 -6.90 16.96
CA HIS A 199 33.95 -7.61 17.57
C HIS A 199 33.55 -8.34 18.86
N LEU A 200 32.74 -7.72 19.72
CA LEU A 200 32.21 -8.36 20.92
C LEU A 200 31.38 -9.60 20.56
N ALA A 201 30.49 -9.49 19.58
CA ALA A 201 29.71 -10.63 19.10
C ALA A 201 30.61 -11.77 18.55
N LYS A 202 31.67 -11.42 17.81
CA LYS A 202 32.67 -12.37 17.30
C LYS A 202 33.39 -13.15 18.42
N GLU A 203 33.64 -12.54 19.57
CA GLU A 203 34.21 -13.22 20.74
C GLU A 203 33.22 -14.23 21.32
N LEU A 204 31.94 -13.85 21.42
CA LEU A 204 30.87 -14.69 21.95
C LEU A 204 30.43 -15.85 21.04
N LEU A 205 30.85 -15.88 19.77
CA LEU A 205 30.68 -17.07 18.93
C LEU A 205 31.34 -18.32 19.53
N ARG A 206 32.43 -18.17 20.29
CA ARG A 206 33.12 -19.28 20.96
C ARG A 206 32.41 -19.80 22.21
N SER A 207 31.28 -19.20 22.58
CA SER A 207 30.47 -19.66 23.72
C SER A 207 29.96 -21.09 23.51
N GLY A 208 29.79 -21.83 24.61
CA GLY A 208 29.22 -23.19 24.57
C GLY A 208 27.69 -23.24 24.40
N SER A 209 27.03 -22.08 24.26
CA SER A 209 25.56 -22.01 24.14
C SER A 209 25.14 -21.66 22.71
N THR A 210 24.29 -22.51 22.13
CA THR A 210 23.73 -22.30 20.79
C THR A 210 22.90 -21.02 20.69
N HIS A 211 22.20 -20.62 21.77
CA HIS A 211 21.44 -19.36 21.79
C HIS A 211 22.34 -18.13 21.75
N THR A 212 23.42 -18.11 22.55
CA THR A 212 24.41 -17.02 22.51
C THR A 212 25.06 -16.93 21.13
N GLN A 213 25.44 -18.08 20.55
CA GLN A 213 26.01 -18.14 19.19
C GLN A 213 25.05 -17.56 18.15
N LYS A 214 23.79 -18.00 18.13
CA LYS A 214 22.79 -17.49 17.18
C LYS A 214 22.59 -15.99 17.28
N ASN A 215 22.44 -15.46 18.49
CA ASN A 215 22.24 -14.02 18.69
C ASN A 215 23.50 -13.22 18.35
N ALA A 216 24.70 -13.76 18.63
CA ALA A 216 25.94 -13.14 18.21
C ALA A 216 26.06 -13.07 16.67
N MET A 217 25.63 -14.10 15.94
CA MET A 217 25.59 -14.08 14.47
C MET A 217 24.64 -13.02 13.93
N LEU A 218 23.46 -12.84 14.54
CA LEU A 218 22.53 -11.75 14.19
C LEU A 218 23.18 -10.37 14.38
N VAL A 219 23.86 -10.17 15.51
CA VAL A 219 24.58 -8.93 15.79
C VAL A 219 25.70 -8.69 14.77
N ILE A 220 26.49 -9.71 14.42
CA ILE A 220 27.51 -9.60 13.37
C ILE A 220 26.88 -9.21 12.04
N GLY A 221 25.82 -9.91 11.62
CA GLY A 221 25.09 -9.60 10.38
C GLY A 221 24.60 -8.16 10.33
N ARG A 222 24.20 -7.58 11.47
CA ARG A 222 23.68 -6.20 11.54
C ARG A 222 24.74 -5.11 11.70
N PHE A 223 25.75 -5.33 12.54
CA PHE A 223 26.73 -4.30 12.93
C PHE A 223 28.04 -4.37 12.17
N ALA A 224 28.42 -5.52 11.58
CA ALA A 224 29.70 -5.60 10.86
C ALA A 224 29.73 -4.61 9.68
N THR A 225 30.88 -3.99 9.46
CA THR A 225 31.10 -3.05 8.35
C THR A 225 31.46 -3.80 7.08
N CYS A 226 31.12 -3.26 5.90
CA CYS A 226 31.41 -3.93 4.63
C CYS A 226 32.92 -4.19 4.44
N HIS A 227 33.78 -3.28 4.90
CA HIS A 227 35.23 -3.39 4.74
C HIS A 227 35.88 -4.46 5.64
N GLU A 228 35.29 -4.76 6.80
CA GLU A 228 35.82 -5.78 7.73
C GLU A 228 35.15 -7.14 7.57
N SER A 229 33.95 -7.17 6.98
CA SER A 229 33.11 -8.34 6.77
C SER A 229 33.89 -9.56 6.27
N GLU A 230 34.56 -9.43 5.12
CA GLU A 230 35.26 -10.52 4.44
C GLU A 230 36.43 -11.06 5.25
N ARG A 231 37.27 -10.18 5.79
CA ARG A 231 38.51 -10.56 6.49
C ARG A 231 38.24 -11.19 7.85
N GLN A 232 37.19 -10.76 8.54
CA GLN A 232 37.02 -11.10 9.95
C GLN A 232 35.81 -11.98 10.28
N TYR A 233 34.73 -11.87 9.49
CA TYR A 233 33.42 -12.40 9.87
C TYR A 233 32.93 -13.48 8.92
N VAL A 234 33.05 -13.29 7.61
CA VAL A 234 32.51 -14.22 6.59
C VAL A 234 33.01 -15.65 6.81
N TRP A 235 34.33 -15.84 6.91
CA TRP A 235 34.91 -17.19 7.12
C TRP A 235 34.55 -17.80 8.48
N LYS A 236 34.39 -16.96 9.51
CA LYS A 236 33.96 -17.43 10.82
C LYS A 236 32.52 -17.89 10.80
N LEU A 237 31.61 -17.14 10.17
CA LEU A 237 30.23 -17.54 10.00
C LEU A 237 30.12 -18.80 9.14
N ALA A 238 30.89 -18.87 8.05
CA ALA A 238 30.93 -20.04 7.18
C ALA A 238 31.41 -21.32 7.88
N PHE A 239 32.20 -21.23 8.96
CA PHE A 239 32.57 -22.38 9.79
C PHE A 239 31.37 -22.98 10.52
N TYR A 240 30.39 -22.16 10.94
CA TYR A 240 29.21 -22.62 11.67
C TYR A 240 28.11 -23.19 10.77
N ILE A 241 28.27 -23.17 9.44
CA ILE A 241 27.40 -23.90 8.52
C ILE A 241 27.51 -25.41 8.78
N ASP A 242 28.65 -25.90 9.25
CA ASP A 242 28.89 -27.32 9.55
C ASP A 242 28.59 -27.65 11.04
N SER A 243 27.85 -26.80 11.75
CA SER A 243 27.51 -26.99 13.17
C SER A 243 26.55 -28.17 13.39
N GLN A 244 26.65 -28.85 14.54
CA GLN A 244 25.71 -29.92 14.91
C GLN A 244 24.27 -29.43 15.10
N ASP A 245 24.09 -28.23 15.64
CA ASP A 245 22.77 -27.63 15.87
C ASP A 245 22.21 -26.98 14.59
N SER A 246 21.03 -27.40 14.16
CA SER A 246 20.38 -26.89 12.94
C SER A 246 20.03 -25.41 13.02
N GLY A 247 19.66 -24.92 14.21
CA GLY A 247 19.40 -23.49 14.42
C GLY A 247 20.65 -22.64 14.23
N VAL A 248 21.81 -23.11 14.69
CA VAL A 248 23.10 -22.45 14.48
C VAL A 248 23.48 -22.44 13.00
N ARG A 249 23.27 -23.56 12.27
CA ARG A 249 23.51 -23.63 10.82
C ARG A 249 22.66 -22.61 10.05
N ALA A 250 21.35 -22.62 10.29
CA ALA A 250 20.40 -21.70 9.66
C ALA A 250 20.76 -20.24 9.96
N GLN A 251 21.12 -19.93 11.21
CA GLN A 251 21.47 -18.58 11.62
C GLN A 251 22.81 -18.11 11.02
N ALA A 252 23.78 -19.02 10.83
CA ALA A 252 25.04 -18.72 10.17
C ALA A 252 24.83 -18.35 8.70
N LEU A 253 23.99 -19.10 7.98
CA LEU A 253 23.57 -18.80 6.61
C LEU A 253 22.84 -17.46 6.53
N HIS A 254 21.90 -17.22 7.44
CA HIS A 254 21.16 -15.97 7.52
C HIS A 254 22.07 -14.75 7.77
N ALA A 255 23.06 -14.89 8.65
CA ALA A 255 24.03 -13.82 8.92
C ALA A 255 24.90 -13.54 7.69
N LEU A 256 25.33 -14.56 6.95
CA LEU A 256 26.05 -14.39 5.68
C LEU A 256 25.20 -13.66 4.63
N LEU A 257 23.93 -14.05 4.49
CA LEU A 257 22.97 -13.38 3.62
C LEU A 257 22.84 -11.89 3.98
N THR A 258 22.63 -11.58 5.26
CA THR A 258 22.50 -10.20 5.74
C THR A 258 23.76 -9.37 5.42
N LEU A 259 24.95 -9.95 5.55
CA LEU A 259 26.19 -9.28 5.15
C LEU A 259 26.23 -9.02 3.64
N GLY A 260 25.85 -10.01 2.84
CA GLY A 260 25.80 -9.91 1.38
C GLY A 260 24.83 -8.84 0.89
N GLU A 261 23.59 -8.83 1.38
CA GLU A 261 22.55 -7.82 1.07
C GLU A 261 23.00 -6.40 1.42
N ARG A 262 23.80 -6.25 2.49
CA ARG A 262 24.38 -4.96 2.89
C ARG A 262 25.58 -4.53 2.02
N GLY A 263 25.96 -5.32 1.02
CA GLY A 263 27.03 -5.01 0.08
C GLY A 263 28.38 -5.63 0.43
N SER A 264 28.49 -6.46 1.47
CA SER A 264 29.74 -7.18 1.79
C SER A 264 30.14 -8.15 0.69
N HIS A 265 31.44 -8.30 0.44
CA HIS A 265 31.93 -9.28 -0.52
C HIS A 265 31.84 -10.70 0.07
N LEU A 266 31.03 -11.56 -0.56
CA LEU A 266 30.94 -12.99 -0.22
C LEU A 266 31.74 -13.79 -1.26
N PRO A 267 32.79 -14.52 -0.86
CA PRO A 267 33.63 -15.28 -1.78
C PRO A 267 32.85 -16.38 -2.53
N PRO A 268 33.09 -16.57 -3.85
CA PRO A 268 32.44 -17.61 -4.66
C PRO A 268 32.58 -19.04 -4.12
N VAL A 269 33.68 -19.34 -3.44
CA VAL A 269 33.95 -20.67 -2.84
C VAL A 269 32.90 -21.10 -1.79
N LEU A 270 32.16 -20.17 -1.21
CA LEU A 270 31.04 -20.48 -0.30
C LEU A 270 29.90 -21.20 -1.01
N TYR A 271 29.80 -21.10 -2.34
CA TYR A 271 28.74 -21.71 -3.14
C TYR A 271 28.67 -23.23 -2.91
N LYS A 272 29.80 -23.94 -2.97
CA LYS A 272 29.82 -25.41 -2.77
C LYS A 272 29.27 -25.81 -1.40
N ARG A 273 29.58 -25.02 -0.36
CA ARG A 273 29.06 -25.23 1.00
C ARG A 273 27.57 -24.92 1.11
N ALA A 274 27.11 -23.85 0.47
CA ALA A 274 25.70 -23.49 0.45
C ALA A 274 24.85 -24.56 -0.26
N VAL A 275 25.35 -25.11 -1.37
CA VAL A 275 24.69 -26.22 -2.09
C VAL A 275 24.61 -27.49 -1.23
N GLU A 276 25.63 -27.81 -0.45
CA GLU A 276 25.55 -28.97 0.45
C GLU A 276 24.55 -28.74 1.59
N ALA A 277 24.48 -27.51 2.13
CA ALA A 277 23.48 -27.15 3.13
C ALA A 277 22.03 -27.16 2.60
N MET A 278 21.81 -27.16 1.27
CA MET A 278 20.47 -27.37 0.70
C MET A 278 19.97 -28.81 0.88
N LYS A 279 20.83 -29.77 1.22
CA LYS A 279 20.44 -31.17 1.46
C LYS A 279 20.19 -31.48 2.94
N ASP A 280 20.15 -30.45 3.78
CA ASP A 280 19.97 -30.59 5.21
C ASP A 280 18.60 -31.18 5.56
N ASP A 281 18.53 -32.01 6.60
CA ASP A 281 17.28 -32.61 7.08
C ASP A 281 16.26 -31.54 7.54
N TYR A 282 16.74 -30.38 8.00
CA TYR A 282 15.89 -29.33 8.56
C TYR A 282 15.52 -28.25 7.55
N GLU A 283 14.21 -27.97 7.45
CA GLU A 283 13.64 -26.95 6.55
C GLU A 283 14.29 -25.56 6.71
N CYS A 284 14.51 -25.12 7.96
CA CYS A 284 15.06 -23.78 8.22
C CYS A 284 16.48 -23.59 7.67
N VAL A 285 17.28 -24.66 7.61
CA VAL A 285 18.63 -24.62 7.03
C VAL A 285 18.55 -24.58 5.52
N ARG A 286 17.76 -25.50 4.91
CA ARG A 286 17.58 -25.57 3.45
C ARG A 286 17.06 -24.24 2.88
N LYS A 287 16.10 -23.61 3.58
CA LYS A 287 15.53 -22.31 3.20
C LYS A 287 16.57 -21.20 3.10
N GLU A 288 17.42 -21.05 4.12
CA GLU A 288 18.47 -20.03 4.11
C GLU A 288 19.63 -20.42 3.16
N ALA A 289 19.90 -21.71 2.99
CA ALA A 289 20.89 -22.20 2.03
C ALA A 289 20.49 -21.88 0.59
N LEU A 290 19.22 -22.10 0.23
CA LEU A 290 18.65 -21.77 -1.08
C LEU A 290 18.81 -20.27 -1.41
N ARG A 291 18.50 -19.39 -0.45
CA ARG A 291 18.71 -17.94 -0.60
C ARG A 291 20.18 -17.60 -0.84
N LEU A 292 21.09 -18.26 -0.13
CA LEU A 292 22.53 -18.00 -0.26
C LEU A 292 23.06 -18.48 -1.61
N VAL A 293 22.62 -19.64 -2.09
CA VAL A 293 22.92 -20.15 -3.44
C VAL A 293 22.45 -19.16 -4.51
N HIS A 294 21.22 -18.67 -4.40
CA HIS A 294 20.66 -17.67 -5.30
C HIS A 294 21.49 -16.37 -5.31
N MET A 295 21.79 -15.81 -4.13
CA MET A 295 22.59 -14.59 -3.99
C MET A 295 23.98 -14.73 -4.60
N LEU A 296 24.68 -15.83 -4.31
CA LEU A 296 26.03 -16.07 -4.85
C LEU A 296 25.99 -16.22 -6.38
N GLY A 297 24.98 -16.91 -6.92
CA GLY A 297 24.76 -17.04 -8.36
C GLY A 297 24.58 -15.70 -9.07
N ASN A 298 23.75 -14.82 -8.52
CA ASN A 298 23.51 -13.49 -9.08
C ASN A 298 24.69 -12.53 -8.92
N ARG A 299 25.50 -12.70 -7.87
CA ARG A 299 26.64 -11.81 -7.59
C ARG A 299 27.89 -12.16 -8.37
N HIS A 300 28.07 -13.43 -8.71
CA HIS A 300 29.24 -13.95 -9.43
C HIS A 300 28.83 -14.72 -10.69
N PRO A 301 28.08 -14.10 -11.63
CA PRO A 301 27.46 -14.84 -12.73
C PRO A 301 28.48 -15.54 -13.64
N ASP A 302 29.63 -14.90 -13.89
CA ASP A 302 30.66 -15.41 -14.79
C ASP A 302 31.70 -16.32 -14.11
N TYR A 303 31.59 -16.56 -12.80
CA TYR A 303 32.53 -17.42 -12.09
C TYR A 303 32.34 -18.88 -12.53
N ILE A 304 33.42 -19.55 -12.94
CA ILE A 304 33.36 -20.93 -13.42
C ILE A 304 33.51 -21.92 -12.27
N ILE A 305 32.62 -22.89 -12.19
CA ILE A 305 32.64 -23.97 -11.20
C ILE A 305 33.17 -25.25 -11.84
N ASN A 306 34.32 -25.72 -11.34
CA ASN A 306 34.90 -26.98 -11.77
C ASN A 306 34.29 -28.13 -10.96
N PHE A 307 33.54 -29.00 -11.66
CA PHE A 307 33.07 -30.27 -11.12
C PHE A 307 34.09 -31.36 -11.44
N GLU A 308 34.80 -31.85 -10.42
CA GLU A 308 35.85 -32.88 -10.53
C GLU A 308 35.37 -34.20 -11.18
N ARG A 309 34.06 -34.42 -11.29
CA ARG A 309 33.47 -35.65 -11.84
C ARG A 309 32.98 -35.56 -13.29
N HIS A 310 32.88 -34.37 -13.89
CA HIS A 310 32.14 -34.21 -15.15
C HIS A 310 32.84 -33.42 -16.27
N HIS A 311 34.10 -32.99 -16.11
CA HIS A 311 34.91 -32.38 -17.19
C HIS A 311 34.26 -31.21 -17.97
N GLU A 312 33.28 -30.51 -17.37
CA GLU A 312 32.66 -29.33 -17.99
C GLU A 312 32.64 -28.15 -17.02
N ASP A 313 33.03 -27.00 -17.55
CA ASP A 313 33.11 -25.72 -16.89
C ASP A 313 31.73 -25.04 -16.96
N ILE A 314 31.04 -24.94 -15.80
CA ILE A 314 29.70 -24.35 -15.72
C ILE A 314 29.79 -22.98 -15.03
N ARG A 315 29.12 -21.97 -15.58
CA ARG A 315 28.99 -20.67 -14.93
C ARG A 315 28.18 -20.79 -13.64
N MET A 316 28.59 -20.08 -12.59
CA MET A 316 27.98 -20.18 -11.28
C MET A 316 26.49 -19.82 -11.30
N ILE A 317 26.08 -18.86 -12.13
CA ILE A 317 24.65 -18.55 -12.25
C ILE A 317 23.84 -19.71 -12.83
N ASP A 318 24.36 -20.43 -13.84
CA ASP A 318 23.67 -21.56 -14.48
C ASP A 318 23.59 -22.75 -13.50
N ALA A 319 24.66 -22.99 -12.75
CA ALA A 319 24.68 -23.98 -11.69
C ALA A 319 23.72 -23.61 -10.54
N ALA A 320 23.73 -22.35 -10.10
CA ALA A 320 22.82 -21.84 -9.06
C ALA A 320 21.37 -21.97 -9.52
N PHE A 321 21.06 -21.57 -10.75
CA PHE A 321 19.74 -21.67 -11.34
C PHE A 321 19.24 -23.11 -11.33
N SER A 322 20.08 -24.07 -11.74
CA SER A 322 19.75 -25.50 -11.69
C SER A 322 19.42 -25.99 -10.28
N LYS A 323 20.11 -25.47 -9.25
CA LYS A 323 19.83 -25.80 -7.84
C LYS A 323 18.57 -25.15 -7.31
N VAL A 324 18.26 -23.93 -7.74
CA VAL A 324 16.97 -23.31 -7.42
C VAL A 324 15.82 -24.08 -8.10
N CYS A 325 16.00 -24.51 -9.35
CA CYS A 325 15.03 -25.37 -10.05
C CYS A 325 14.81 -26.71 -9.33
N GLU A 326 15.87 -27.38 -8.87
CA GLU A 326 15.76 -28.62 -8.09
C GLU A 326 14.95 -28.42 -6.79
N ALA A 327 15.06 -27.24 -6.16
CA ALA A 327 14.32 -26.90 -4.94
C ALA A 327 12.80 -26.69 -5.16
N LEU A 328 12.33 -26.58 -6.41
CA LEU A 328 10.89 -26.63 -6.69
C LEU A 328 10.25 -27.99 -6.38
N CYS A 329 11.06 -29.04 -6.27
CA CYS A 329 10.62 -30.37 -5.89
C CYS A 329 10.87 -30.69 -4.41
N ASP A 330 11.18 -29.69 -3.57
CA ASP A 330 11.35 -29.90 -2.12
C ASP A 330 10.06 -30.36 -1.45
N LEU A 331 10.18 -31.16 -0.40
CA LEU A 331 9.04 -31.65 0.38
C LEU A 331 8.29 -30.51 1.10
N SER A 332 8.99 -29.41 1.43
CA SER A 332 8.38 -28.26 2.11
C SER A 332 7.79 -27.29 1.11
N LEU A 333 6.49 -27.00 1.26
CA LEU A 333 5.77 -25.96 0.53
C LEU A 333 6.51 -24.61 0.60
N GLN A 334 7.03 -24.22 1.77
CA GLN A 334 7.69 -22.91 1.93
C GLN A 334 8.96 -22.80 1.07
N ILE A 335 9.68 -23.89 0.89
CA ILE A 335 10.89 -23.93 0.06
C ILE A 335 10.50 -23.93 -1.41
N ARG A 336 9.47 -24.68 -1.82
CA ARG A 336 8.96 -24.65 -3.20
C ARG A 336 8.50 -23.25 -3.63
N VAL A 337 7.72 -22.56 -2.78
CA VAL A 337 7.29 -21.17 -3.03
C VAL A 337 8.50 -20.25 -3.16
N LEU A 338 9.43 -20.32 -2.20
CA LEU A 338 10.64 -19.50 -2.23
C LEU A 338 11.50 -19.79 -3.48
N ALA A 339 11.67 -21.06 -3.85
CA ALA A 339 12.41 -21.45 -5.04
C ALA A 339 11.76 -20.86 -6.30
N ALA A 340 10.43 -20.98 -6.42
CA ALA A 340 9.69 -20.35 -7.51
C ALA A 340 9.97 -18.85 -7.55
N GLU A 341 9.73 -18.10 -6.47
CA GLU A 341 9.95 -16.65 -6.39
C GLU A 341 11.38 -16.24 -6.77
N LEU A 342 12.39 -17.00 -6.34
CA LEU A 342 13.80 -16.70 -6.62
C LEU A 342 14.17 -16.93 -8.09
N LEU A 343 13.51 -17.84 -8.81
CA LEU A 343 13.81 -18.07 -10.24
C LEU A 343 13.54 -16.82 -11.08
N GLY A 344 12.48 -16.06 -10.75
CA GLY A 344 12.05 -14.88 -11.52
C GLY A 344 13.12 -13.79 -11.63
N SER A 345 13.98 -13.66 -10.61
CA SER A 345 15.02 -12.62 -10.55
C SER A 345 16.37 -13.05 -11.14
N MET A 346 16.54 -14.32 -11.55
CA MET A 346 17.79 -14.84 -12.12
C MET A 346 17.92 -14.54 -13.63
N THR A 347 17.90 -13.26 -14.00
CA THR A 347 17.81 -12.79 -15.39
C THR A 347 19.09 -12.94 -16.21
N HIS A 348 20.23 -13.31 -15.61
CA HIS A 348 21.52 -13.49 -16.29
C HIS A 348 21.82 -14.96 -16.68
N VAL A 349 20.92 -15.90 -16.37
CA VAL A 349 21.05 -17.33 -16.72
C VAL A 349 21.20 -17.54 -18.22
N SER A 350 21.89 -18.57 -18.70
CA SER A 350 21.95 -18.90 -20.13
C SER A 350 20.56 -19.21 -20.71
N SER A 351 20.39 -18.98 -22.01
CA SER A 351 19.15 -19.30 -22.72
C SER A 351 18.85 -20.80 -22.70
N GLU A 352 19.88 -21.65 -22.77
CA GLU A 352 19.75 -23.10 -22.75
C GLU A 352 19.09 -23.61 -21.47
N TYR A 353 19.64 -23.23 -20.31
CA TYR A 353 19.09 -23.63 -19.00
C TYR A 353 17.70 -23.03 -18.76
N LEU A 354 17.45 -21.82 -19.25
CA LEU A 354 16.14 -21.21 -19.14
C LEU A 354 15.08 -21.98 -19.94
N HIS A 355 15.34 -22.31 -21.21
CA HIS A 355 14.38 -23.06 -22.04
C HIS A 355 14.18 -24.50 -21.56
N GLN A 356 15.19 -25.11 -20.93
CA GLN A 356 15.04 -26.43 -20.31
C GLN A 356 13.95 -26.45 -19.23
N THR A 357 13.70 -25.34 -18.52
CA THR A 357 12.62 -25.28 -17.51
C THR A 357 11.23 -25.52 -18.05
N LEU A 358 11.03 -25.33 -19.35
CA LEU A 358 9.77 -25.58 -20.06
C LEU A 358 9.73 -26.96 -20.74
N ASP A 359 10.83 -27.71 -20.71
CA ASP A 359 10.93 -28.98 -21.42
C ASP A 359 10.19 -30.12 -20.69
N LYS A 360 9.14 -30.68 -21.32
CA LYS A 360 8.33 -31.79 -20.78
C LYS A 360 8.95 -33.17 -21.01
N LYS A 361 10.14 -33.29 -21.63
CA LYS A 361 10.74 -34.59 -22.01
C LYS A 361 11.00 -35.52 -20.83
N LEU A 362 11.52 -35.00 -19.72
CA LEU A 362 11.79 -35.82 -18.52
C LEU A 362 10.49 -36.35 -17.88
N MET A 363 9.44 -35.53 -17.89
CA MET A 363 8.10 -35.84 -17.37
C MET A 363 7.31 -36.88 -18.19
N SER A 364 7.73 -37.12 -19.43
CA SER A 364 7.04 -37.99 -20.38
C SER A 364 7.80 -39.30 -20.65
N ASN A 365 8.63 -39.76 -19.71
CA ASN A 365 9.52 -40.92 -19.89
C ASN A 365 10.42 -40.79 -21.13
N LEU A 366 10.92 -39.59 -21.40
CA LEU A 366 11.71 -39.25 -22.59
C LEU A 366 10.94 -39.39 -23.91
N ARG A 367 9.60 -39.26 -23.86
CA ARG A 367 8.75 -39.31 -25.05
C ARG A 367 8.23 -37.92 -25.39
N ARG A 368 8.64 -37.37 -26.52
CA ARG A 368 8.18 -36.02 -26.92
C ARG A 368 6.66 -36.02 -27.16
N LYS A 369 5.93 -35.22 -26.40
CA LYS A 369 4.55 -34.83 -26.71
C LYS A 369 4.58 -33.52 -27.49
N ARG A 370 4.16 -33.56 -28.75
CA ARG A 370 4.07 -32.35 -29.59
C ARG A 370 2.96 -31.45 -29.08
N ASN A 371 3.22 -30.15 -28.98
CA ASN A 371 2.15 -29.18 -28.67
C ASN A 371 1.14 -29.11 -29.84
N ALA A 372 -0.03 -28.52 -29.61
CA ALA A 372 -1.07 -28.39 -30.65
C ALA A 372 -0.53 -27.71 -31.91
N HIS A 373 0.33 -26.70 -31.74
CA HIS A 373 0.99 -25.99 -32.83
C HIS A 373 1.91 -26.88 -33.67
N GLU A 374 2.82 -27.65 -33.06
CA GLU A 374 3.72 -28.58 -33.76
C GLU A 374 2.93 -29.67 -34.49
N ARG A 375 1.82 -30.13 -33.92
CA ARG A 375 0.91 -31.08 -34.60
C ARG A 375 0.24 -30.45 -35.82
N GLY A 376 -0.33 -29.25 -35.67
CA GLY A 376 -0.96 -28.51 -36.75
C GLY A 376 0.02 -28.18 -37.89
N ALA A 377 1.21 -27.68 -37.55
CA ALA A 377 2.27 -27.43 -38.52
C ALA A 377 2.67 -28.71 -39.26
N HIS A 378 2.87 -29.81 -38.53
CA HIS A 378 3.23 -31.10 -39.14
C HIS A 378 2.15 -31.60 -40.10
N LEU A 379 0.87 -31.55 -39.73
CA LEU A 379 -0.27 -31.94 -40.58
C LEU A 379 -0.31 -31.14 -41.88
N VAL A 380 -0.02 -29.83 -41.81
CA VAL A 380 0.04 -28.96 -43.00
C VAL A 380 1.26 -29.32 -43.87
N THR A 381 2.44 -29.55 -43.29
CA THR A 381 3.65 -29.94 -44.04
C THR A 381 3.62 -31.36 -44.58
N SER A 382 2.98 -32.31 -43.90
CA SER A 382 2.92 -33.71 -44.33
C SER A 382 1.86 -33.95 -45.41
N GLY A 383 0.92 -33.01 -45.59
CA GLY A 383 -0.18 -33.15 -46.54
C GLY A 383 -1.17 -34.28 -46.20
N GLU A 384 -1.05 -34.88 -45.02
CA GLU A 384 -1.92 -35.96 -44.56
C GLU A 384 -3.20 -35.36 -43.97
N TRP A 385 -4.35 -35.64 -44.59
CA TRP A 385 -5.63 -35.26 -44.02
C TRP A 385 -5.90 -36.05 -42.74
N SER A 386 -6.33 -35.34 -41.69
CA SER A 386 -6.83 -35.95 -40.46
C SER A 386 -8.06 -36.82 -40.77
N SER A 387 -7.93 -38.14 -40.62
CA SER A 387 -9.02 -39.09 -40.91
C SER A 387 -10.16 -39.09 -39.87
N GLY A 388 -10.16 -38.15 -38.91
CA GLY A 388 -11.23 -37.99 -37.92
C GLY A 388 -11.42 -39.16 -36.96
N LYS A 389 -10.50 -40.14 -36.92
CA LYS A 389 -10.70 -41.42 -36.24
C LYS A 389 -9.79 -41.73 -35.04
N ARG A 390 -9.04 -40.77 -34.49
CA ARG A 390 -7.95 -41.11 -33.57
C ARG A 390 -7.84 -40.22 -32.33
N TRP A 391 -8.47 -40.65 -31.23
CA TRP A 391 -8.02 -40.28 -29.89
C TRP A 391 -6.59 -40.81 -29.57
N ALA A 392 -6.04 -41.69 -30.41
CA ALA A 392 -4.71 -42.29 -30.22
C ALA A 392 -3.54 -41.50 -30.86
N ASP A 393 -3.81 -40.46 -31.67
CA ASP A 393 -2.74 -39.64 -32.31
C ASP A 393 -2.06 -38.68 -31.30
N ASP A 394 -2.66 -38.48 -30.13
CA ASP A 394 -2.13 -37.64 -29.04
C ASP A 394 -1.13 -38.40 -28.13
N ALA A 395 -0.90 -39.68 -28.41
CA ALA A 395 0.04 -40.50 -27.67
C ALA A 395 1.50 -40.06 -27.97
N PRO A 396 2.38 -39.98 -26.97
CA PRO A 396 3.80 -39.70 -27.19
C PRO A 396 4.44 -40.83 -28.02
N GLN A 397 4.86 -40.54 -29.26
CA GLN A 397 5.36 -41.54 -30.22
C GLN A 397 6.88 -41.61 -30.33
N GLU A 398 7.60 -40.49 -30.14
CA GLU A 398 9.05 -40.43 -30.35
C GLU A 398 9.83 -40.78 -29.07
N HIS A 399 10.53 -41.92 -29.06
CA HIS A 399 11.49 -42.26 -28.01
C HIS A 399 12.80 -41.50 -28.24
N LEU A 400 13.14 -40.57 -27.34
CA LEU A 400 14.41 -39.85 -27.40
C LEU A 400 15.53 -40.70 -26.75
N ASP A 401 16.74 -40.65 -27.33
CA ASP A 401 17.91 -41.29 -26.74
C ASP A 401 18.28 -40.59 -25.43
N ALA A 402 18.32 -41.33 -24.33
CA ALA A 402 18.68 -40.82 -23.00
C ALA A 402 20.07 -40.16 -22.95
N ARG A 403 20.97 -40.51 -23.90
CA ARG A 403 22.31 -39.90 -24.01
C ARG A 403 22.30 -38.53 -24.70
N SER A 404 21.25 -38.18 -25.42
CA SER A 404 21.09 -36.87 -26.07
C SER A 404 20.64 -35.77 -25.10
N ILE A 405 20.20 -36.15 -23.90
CA ILE A 405 19.81 -35.23 -22.83
C ILE A 405 21.04 -35.05 -21.96
N SER A 406 21.63 -33.86 -21.98
CA SER A 406 22.77 -33.53 -21.12
C SER A 406 22.38 -33.76 -19.66
N LEU A 407 22.98 -34.78 -19.02
CA LEU A 407 22.74 -35.15 -17.61
C LEU A 407 23.02 -33.99 -16.64
N ILE A 408 23.78 -32.99 -17.07
CA ILE A 408 24.18 -31.80 -16.30
C ILE A 408 23.01 -30.80 -16.14
N ALA A 409 22.02 -30.86 -17.04
CA ALA A 409 20.79 -30.07 -17.05
C ALA A 409 19.64 -30.67 -16.24
N SER A 410 19.84 -31.81 -15.58
CA SER A 410 18.74 -32.59 -14.97
C SER A 410 17.94 -31.82 -13.91
N GLY A 411 18.53 -30.82 -13.23
CA GLY A 411 17.83 -30.03 -12.22
C GLY A 411 16.93 -28.93 -12.80
N ALA A 412 17.27 -28.38 -13.96
CA ALA A 412 16.50 -27.32 -14.60
C ALA A 412 15.36 -27.85 -15.47
N CYS A 413 15.49 -29.07 -16.01
CA CYS A 413 14.53 -29.60 -16.97
C CYS A 413 13.12 -29.76 -16.39
N GLY A 414 12.13 -29.13 -17.02
CA GLY A 414 10.72 -29.19 -16.63
C GLY A 414 10.39 -28.50 -15.31
N ALA A 415 11.33 -27.78 -14.70
CA ALA A 415 11.16 -27.22 -13.35
C ALA A 415 10.01 -26.22 -13.25
N LEU A 416 9.88 -25.29 -14.20
CA LEU A 416 8.75 -24.35 -14.21
C LEU A 416 7.43 -25.06 -14.53
N VAL A 417 7.45 -26.10 -15.38
CA VAL A 417 6.26 -26.92 -15.65
C VAL A 417 5.78 -27.59 -14.37
N HIS A 418 6.69 -28.18 -13.58
CA HIS A 418 6.38 -28.72 -12.26
C HIS A 418 5.78 -27.68 -11.31
N GLY A 419 6.34 -26.47 -11.29
CA GLY A 419 5.80 -25.38 -10.47
C GLY A 419 4.38 -24.95 -10.88
N LEU A 420 4.06 -25.00 -12.18
CA LEU A 420 2.72 -24.72 -12.70
C LEU A 420 1.71 -25.85 -12.41
N GLU A 421 2.16 -27.10 -12.40
CA GLU A 421 1.34 -28.29 -12.14
C GLU A 421 1.33 -28.67 -10.64
N ASP A 422 1.82 -27.79 -9.75
CA ASP A 422 1.92 -28.05 -8.32
C ASP A 422 0.55 -28.14 -7.63
N GLU A 423 0.46 -28.95 -6.58
CA GLU A 423 -0.77 -29.15 -5.80
C GLU A 423 -1.20 -27.87 -5.05
N PHE A 424 -0.24 -27.00 -4.70
CA PHE A 424 -0.49 -25.79 -3.93
C PHE A 424 -0.55 -24.54 -4.81
N LEU A 425 -1.60 -23.74 -4.62
CA LEU A 425 -1.81 -22.50 -5.39
C LEU A 425 -0.67 -21.50 -5.19
N GLU A 426 -0.03 -21.48 -4.03
CA GLU A 426 1.06 -20.56 -3.69
C GLU A 426 2.28 -20.80 -4.59
N VAL A 427 2.59 -22.07 -4.86
CA VAL A 427 3.69 -22.46 -5.77
C VAL A 427 3.30 -22.13 -7.20
N ARG A 428 2.08 -22.48 -7.64
CA ARG A 428 1.56 -22.15 -8.98
C ARG A 428 1.63 -20.65 -9.26
N THR A 429 1.16 -19.83 -8.32
CA THR A 429 1.16 -18.36 -8.43
C THR A 429 2.58 -17.80 -8.51
N ALA A 430 3.50 -18.31 -7.68
CA ALA A 430 4.90 -17.90 -7.69
C ALA A 430 5.62 -18.33 -8.99
N ALA A 431 5.31 -19.52 -9.52
CA ALA A 431 5.85 -20.02 -10.78
C ALA A 431 5.38 -19.18 -11.98
N VAL A 432 4.08 -18.86 -12.06
CA VAL A 432 3.53 -17.93 -13.07
C VAL A 432 4.21 -16.55 -12.97
N GLY A 433 4.34 -16.02 -11.76
CA GLY A 433 5.02 -14.74 -11.52
C GLY A 433 6.47 -14.73 -11.99
N SER A 434 7.19 -15.83 -11.76
CA SER A 434 8.61 -15.95 -12.12
C SER A 434 8.81 -16.16 -13.61
N MET A 435 7.94 -16.94 -14.24
CA MET A 435 7.89 -17.07 -15.69
C MET A 435 7.64 -15.72 -16.37
N CYS A 436 6.73 -14.90 -15.82
CA CYS A 436 6.47 -13.55 -16.28
C CYS A 436 7.69 -12.64 -16.19
N GLN A 437 8.36 -12.58 -15.03
CA GLN A 437 9.57 -11.77 -14.84
C GLN A 437 10.69 -12.13 -15.83
N LEU A 438 10.92 -13.44 -16.02
CA LEU A 438 11.91 -13.94 -16.97
C LEU A 438 11.51 -13.58 -18.42
N ALA A 439 10.23 -13.74 -18.78
CA ALA A 439 9.69 -13.42 -20.10
C ALA A 439 9.73 -11.90 -20.42
N MET A 440 9.53 -11.03 -19.43
CA MET A 440 9.69 -9.58 -19.61
C MET A 440 11.13 -9.19 -19.97
N SER A 441 12.12 -9.94 -19.48
CA SER A 441 13.54 -9.69 -19.79
C SER A 441 13.99 -10.31 -21.12
N ARG A 442 13.29 -11.36 -21.60
CA ARG A 442 13.70 -12.18 -22.75
C ARG A 442 12.52 -12.45 -23.70
N PRO A 443 12.44 -11.75 -24.84
CA PRO A 443 11.36 -11.92 -25.81
C PRO A 443 11.23 -13.35 -26.35
N ASP A 444 12.34 -14.02 -26.63
CA ASP A 444 12.32 -15.40 -27.15
C ASP A 444 11.69 -16.37 -26.13
N PHE A 445 12.02 -16.21 -24.85
CA PHE A 445 11.44 -17.00 -23.78
C PHE A 445 9.95 -16.71 -23.64
N ALA A 446 9.53 -15.44 -23.75
CA ALA A 446 8.12 -15.05 -23.69
C ALA A 446 7.25 -15.79 -24.71
N VAL A 447 7.75 -15.96 -25.94
CA VAL A 447 7.07 -16.72 -27.00
C VAL A 447 6.97 -18.20 -26.64
N THR A 448 8.04 -18.81 -26.13
CA THR A 448 8.04 -20.24 -25.74
C THR A 448 7.19 -20.54 -24.49
N SER A 449 7.08 -19.58 -23.56
CA SER A 449 6.27 -19.71 -22.33
C SER A 449 4.77 -19.49 -22.57
N LEU A 450 4.39 -18.92 -23.71
CA LEU A 450 3.03 -18.48 -23.99
C LEU A 450 1.99 -19.61 -23.84
N ASP A 451 2.25 -20.79 -24.41
CA ASP A 451 1.31 -21.92 -24.33
C ASP A 451 1.08 -22.35 -22.88
N PHE A 452 2.12 -22.35 -22.04
CA PHE A 452 2.02 -22.70 -20.62
C PHE A 452 1.20 -21.68 -19.82
N LEU A 453 1.38 -20.38 -20.10
CA LEU A 453 0.60 -19.33 -19.45
C LEU A 453 -0.87 -19.36 -19.89
N VAL A 454 -1.15 -19.73 -21.14
CA VAL A 454 -2.52 -19.92 -21.64
C VAL A 454 -3.18 -21.14 -20.97
N ASP A 455 -2.44 -22.23 -20.75
CA ASP A 455 -2.96 -23.41 -20.03
C ASP A 455 -3.44 -23.04 -18.61
N MET A 456 -2.77 -22.09 -17.93
CA MET A 456 -3.17 -21.60 -16.60
C MET A 456 -4.51 -20.85 -16.57
N PHE A 457 -5.12 -20.54 -17.72
CA PHE A 457 -6.46 -19.95 -17.78
C PHE A 457 -7.56 -20.95 -17.41
N ASN A 458 -7.26 -22.25 -17.52
CA ASN A 458 -8.17 -23.32 -17.13
C ASN A 458 -7.88 -23.83 -15.70
N ASP A 459 -7.06 -23.11 -14.93
CA ASP A 459 -6.78 -23.45 -13.55
C ASP A 459 -8.06 -23.39 -12.69
N GLU A 460 -8.21 -24.32 -11.76
CA GLU A 460 -9.36 -24.40 -10.85
C GLU A 460 -9.45 -23.20 -9.89
N ILE A 461 -8.32 -22.56 -9.57
CA ILE A 461 -8.23 -21.45 -8.62
C ILE A 461 -8.26 -20.11 -9.36
N GLU A 462 -9.20 -19.24 -8.96
CA GLU A 462 -9.40 -17.91 -9.54
C GLU A 462 -8.14 -17.04 -9.50
N ASP A 463 -7.44 -17.00 -8.37
CA ASP A 463 -6.23 -16.18 -8.18
C ASP A 463 -5.11 -16.56 -9.16
N VAL A 464 -4.97 -17.87 -9.47
CA VAL A 464 -3.98 -18.37 -10.43
C VAL A 464 -4.36 -17.96 -11.85
N ARG A 465 -5.64 -18.09 -12.22
CA ARG A 465 -6.15 -17.62 -13.53
C ARG A 465 -5.90 -16.11 -13.71
N LEU A 466 -6.23 -15.30 -12.70
CA LEU A 466 -5.97 -13.87 -12.70
C LEU A 466 -4.49 -13.55 -12.84
N LYS A 467 -3.62 -14.25 -12.11
CA LYS A 467 -2.18 -14.06 -12.21
C LYS A 467 -1.66 -14.37 -13.62
N ALA A 468 -2.17 -15.41 -14.27
CA ALA A 468 -1.83 -15.76 -15.65
C ALA A 468 -2.27 -14.66 -16.65
N ILE A 469 -3.49 -14.16 -16.52
CA ILE A 469 -4.04 -13.08 -17.35
C ILE A 469 -3.19 -11.81 -17.25
N TYR A 470 -2.84 -11.38 -16.03
CA TYR A 470 -2.00 -10.19 -15.84
C TYR A 470 -0.56 -10.42 -16.27
N SER A 471 -0.05 -11.64 -16.15
CA SER A 471 1.27 -12.00 -16.66
C SER A 471 1.34 -11.91 -18.19
N LEU A 472 0.33 -12.42 -18.90
CA LEU A 472 0.22 -12.25 -20.36
C LEU A 472 0.06 -10.78 -20.77
N THR A 473 -0.69 -10.01 -19.99
CA THR A 473 -0.83 -8.56 -20.22
C THR A 473 0.54 -7.86 -20.15
N ALA A 474 1.36 -8.19 -19.15
CA ALA A 474 2.68 -7.60 -18.96
C ALA A 474 3.66 -7.94 -20.11
N ILE A 475 3.61 -9.16 -20.64
CA ILE A 475 4.47 -9.59 -21.76
C ILE A 475 3.86 -9.36 -23.15
N SER A 476 2.68 -8.72 -23.23
CA SER A 476 1.89 -8.53 -24.46
C SER A 476 2.66 -7.93 -25.64
N ARG A 477 3.73 -7.17 -25.37
CA ARG A 477 4.60 -6.57 -26.40
C ARG A 477 5.47 -7.58 -27.15
N HIS A 478 5.72 -8.74 -26.56
CA HIS A 478 6.61 -9.78 -27.09
C HIS A 478 5.84 -10.93 -27.75
N ILE A 479 4.52 -10.98 -27.63
CA ILE A 479 3.69 -12.10 -28.07
C ILE A 479 2.65 -11.68 -29.12
N VAL A 480 2.28 -12.64 -29.97
CA VAL A 480 1.17 -12.52 -30.92
C VAL A 480 0.30 -13.76 -30.76
N LEU A 481 -0.99 -13.57 -30.53
CA LEU A 481 -1.94 -14.63 -30.25
C LEU A 481 -2.38 -15.34 -31.54
N ARG A 482 -2.38 -16.66 -31.47
CA ARG A 482 -2.85 -17.57 -32.52
C ARG A 482 -4.29 -18.03 -32.27
N GLU A 483 -4.89 -18.64 -33.28
CA GLU A 483 -6.27 -19.14 -33.24
C GLU A 483 -6.48 -20.20 -32.14
N ASP A 484 -5.58 -21.19 -32.05
CA ASP A 484 -5.62 -22.27 -31.05
C ASP A 484 -5.56 -21.76 -29.61
N GLN A 485 -4.74 -20.74 -29.37
CA GLN A 485 -4.58 -20.12 -28.06
C GLN A 485 -5.82 -19.30 -27.68
N LEU A 486 -6.37 -18.56 -28.65
CA LEU A 486 -7.55 -17.74 -28.44
C LEU A 486 -8.78 -18.58 -28.10
N GLU A 487 -8.98 -19.76 -28.68
CA GLU A 487 -10.12 -20.63 -28.31
C GLU A 487 -10.14 -20.94 -26.81
N ILE A 488 -8.97 -21.26 -26.24
CA ILE A 488 -8.81 -21.50 -24.82
C ILE A 488 -9.10 -20.23 -24.03
N MET A 489 -8.43 -19.13 -24.37
CA MET A 489 -8.54 -17.85 -23.64
C MET A 489 -9.96 -17.29 -23.68
N LEU A 490 -10.64 -17.38 -24.81
CA LEU A 490 -11.99 -16.86 -25.02
C LEU A 490 -13.06 -17.66 -24.27
N SER A 491 -12.79 -18.92 -23.91
CA SER A 491 -13.67 -19.68 -23.02
C SER A 491 -13.73 -19.07 -21.61
N SER A 492 -12.63 -18.47 -21.14
CA SER A 492 -12.54 -17.78 -19.85
C SER A 492 -13.29 -16.44 -19.81
N LEU A 493 -13.77 -15.90 -20.94
CA LEU A 493 -14.67 -14.74 -20.93
C LEU A 493 -16.06 -15.09 -20.37
N GLU A 494 -16.41 -16.37 -20.27
CA GLU A 494 -17.64 -16.82 -19.62
C GLU A 494 -17.45 -17.18 -18.14
N ASP A 495 -16.30 -16.87 -17.55
CA ASP A 495 -16.02 -17.09 -16.13
C ASP A 495 -17.07 -16.38 -15.26
N TYR A 496 -17.45 -16.99 -14.15
CA TYR A 496 -18.36 -16.39 -13.18
C TYR A 496 -17.76 -15.15 -12.52
N SER A 497 -16.45 -15.13 -12.30
CA SER A 497 -15.74 -14.01 -11.69
C SER A 497 -15.68 -12.81 -12.64
N VAL A 498 -16.19 -11.67 -12.18
CA VAL A 498 -16.09 -10.38 -12.87
C VAL A 498 -14.64 -9.94 -13.00
N ASP A 499 -13.80 -10.23 -12.00
CA ASP A 499 -12.39 -9.85 -11.99
C ASP A 499 -11.63 -10.56 -13.13
N VAL A 500 -11.92 -11.85 -13.34
CA VAL A 500 -11.34 -12.64 -14.45
C VAL A 500 -11.78 -12.07 -15.80
N ARG A 501 -13.09 -11.81 -15.99
CA ARG A 501 -13.61 -11.26 -17.25
C ARG A 501 -13.03 -9.87 -17.57
N GLU A 502 -12.95 -8.98 -16.58
CA GLU A 502 -12.35 -7.66 -16.77
C GLU A 502 -10.84 -7.71 -17.01
N GLY A 503 -10.11 -8.55 -16.28
CA GLY A 503 -8.69 -8.78 -16.53
C GLY A 503 -8.46 -9.29 -17.95
N LEU A 504 -9.33 -10.17 -18.43
CA LEU A 504 -9.29 -10.72 -19.78
C LEU A 504 -9.59 -9.66 -20.85
N HIS A 505 -10.56 -8.77 -20.60
CA HIS A 505 -10.80 -7.60 -21.46
C HIS A 505 -9.56 -6.71 -21.57
N LEU A 506 -8.87 -6.44 -20.46
CA LEU A 506 -7.62 -5.67 -20.45
C LEU A 506 -6.53 -6.38 -21.27
N MET A 507 -6.36 -7.69 -21.06
CA MET A 507 -5.34 -8.49 -21.72
C MET A 507 -5.56 -8.60 -23.23
N LEU A 508 -6.81 -8.86 -23.67
CA LEU A 508 -7.17 -8.90 -25.10
C LEU A 508 -6.96 -7.53 -25.76
N GLY A 509 -7.28 -6.44 -25.06
CA GLY A 509 -6.98 -5.09 -25.51
C GLY A 509 -5.48 -4.79 -25.61
N ALA A 510 -4.64 -5.43 -24.79
CA ALA A 510 -3.19 -5.25 -24.79
C ALA A 510 -2.46 -6.09 -25.86
N CYS A 511 -2.96 -7.30 -26.15
CA CYS A 511 -2.30 -8.26 -27.05
C CYS A 511 -2.51 -7.94 -28.53
N ARG A 512 -1.66 -8.55 -29.38
CA ARG A 512 -1.86 -8.57 -30.84
C ARG A 512 -2.40 -9.92 -31.30
N VAL A 513 -3.30 -9.92 -32.28
CA VAL A 513 -3.79 -11.15 -32.93
C VAL A 513 -3.19 -11.32 -34.33
N SER A 514 -3.05 -12.56 -34.77
CA SER A 514 -2.33 -12.93 -36.00
C SER A 514 -3.15 -12.78 -37.29
N THR A 515 -4.45 -13.09 -37.28
CA THR A 515 -5.29 -13.16 -38.51
C THR A 515 -6.64 -12.44 -38.37
N GLN A 516 -7.33 -12.25 -39.50
CA GLN A 516 -8.70 -11.70 -39.53
C GLN A 516 -9.69 -12.61 -38.80
N THR A 517 -9.53 -13.93 -38.93
CA THR A 517 -10.36 -14.92 -38.22
C THR A 517 -10.22 -14.76 -36.72
N CYS A 518 -8.97 -14.64 -36.21
CA CYS A 518 -8.73 -14.40 -34.79
C CYS A 518 -9.41 -13.12 -34.29
N LEU A 519 -9.33 -12.03 -35.05
CA LEU A 519 -10.00 -10.78 -34.71
C LEU A 519 -11.52 -10.97 -34.64
N LEU A 520 -12.12 -11.64 -35.63
CA LEU A 520 -13.56 -11.91 -35.65
C LEU A 520 -14.00 -12.82 -34.50
N MET A 521 -13.23 -13.83 -34.14
CA MET A 521 -13.50 -14.70 -32.98
C MET A 521 -13.55 -13.89 -31.68
N VAL A 522 -12.56 -13.01 -31.46
CA VAL A 522 -12.51 -12.14 -30.29
C VAL A 522 -13.73 -11.21 -30.26
N VAL A 523 -14.00 -10.53 -31.38
CA VAL A 523 -15.13 -9.58 -31.45
C VAL A 523 -16.45 -10.29 -31.21
N GLN A 524 -16.72 -11.39 -31.92
CA GLN A 524 -17.97 -12.15 -31.76
C GLN A 524 -18.16 -12.63 -30.32
N LYS A 525 -17.10 -13.20 -29.72
CA LYS A 525 -17.20 -13.69 -28.34
C LYS A 525 -17.47 -12.58 -27.33
N LEU A 526 -16.82 -11.43 -27.48
CA LEU A 526 -17.09 -10.26 -26.62
C LEU A 526 -18.54 -9.79 -26.74
N LEU A 527 -19.12 -9.80 -27.95
CA LEU A 527 -20.53 -9.44 -28.16
C LEU A 527 -21.48 -10.47 -27.52
N ASP A 528 -21.20 -11.77 -27.68
CA ASP A 528 -22.00 -12.84 -27.07
C ASP A 528 -21.98 -12.76 -25.53
N VAL A 529 -20.80 -12.49 -24.96
CA VAL A 529 -20.60 -12.35 -23.51
C VAL A 529 -21.26 -11.08 -22.99
N LEU A 530 -21.22 -9.97 -23.73
CA LEU A 530 -21.91 -8.73 -23.37
C LEU A 530 -23.43 -8.91 -23.33
N ALA A 531 -23.99 -9.71 -24.23
CA ALA A 531 -25.42 -10.05 -24.20
C ALA A 531 -25.79 -10.86 -22.94
N LYS A 532 -24.88 -11.71 -22.45
CA LYS A 532 -25.04 -12.52 -21.22
C LYS A 532 -24.77 -11.71 -19.95
N TYR A 533 -23.80 -10.79 -19.97
CA TYR A 533 -23.38 -9.95 -18.84
C TYR A 533 -23.35 -8.45 -19.21
N PRO A 534 -24.53 -7.78 -19.29
CA PRO A 534 -24.62 -6.36 -19.66
C PRO A 534 -23.88 -5.40 -18.71
N GLN A 535 -23.62 -5.82 -17.48
CA GLN A 535 -22.84 -5.07 -16.49
C GLN A 535 -21.39 -4.81 -16.94
N ASP A 536 -20.83 -5.66 -17.79
CA ASP A 536 -19.43 -5.57 -18.24
C ASP A 536 -19.26 -4.62 -19.45
N ARG A 537 -20.30 -3.86 -19.82
CA ARG A 537 -20.30 -2.96 -20.98
C ARG A 537 -19.12 -1.97 -21.01
N HIS A 538 -18.76 -1.41 -19.85
CA HIS A 538 -17.71 -0.38 -19.79
C HIS A 538 -16.32 -0.97 -20.06
N SER A 539 -16.02 -2.14 -19.50
CA SER A 539 -14.76 -2.85 -19.76
C SER A 539 -14.71 -3.38 -21.19
N THR A 540 -15.85 -3.85 -21.73
CA THR A 540 -15.98 -4.29 -23.12
C THR A 540 -15.73 -3.15 -24.12
N TYR A 541 -16.31 -1.97 -23.89
CA TYR A 541 -16.08 -0.78 -24.74
C TYR A 541 -14.61 -0.34 -24.71
N ALA A 542 -13.97 -0.35 -23.54
CA ALA A 542 -12.55 -0.03 -23.42
C ALA A 542 -11.68 -1.06 -24.16
N CYS A 543 -12.03 -2.34 -24.10
CA CYS A 543 -11.36 -3.41 -24.84
C CYS A 543 -11.51 -3.22 -26.36
N MET A 544 -12.73 -3.02 -26.88
CA MET A 544 -12.99 -2.78 -28.30
C MET A 544 -12.23 -1.57 -28.83
N ARG A 545 -12.17 -0.48 -28.04
CA ARG A 545 -11.37 0.70 -28.35
C ARG A 545 -9.90 0.33 -28.60
N LYS A 546 -9.31 -0.42 -27.67
CA LYS A 546 -7.90 -0.83 -27.72
C LYS A 546 -7.61 -1.82 -28.85
N ILE A 547 -8.50 -2.78 -29.09
CA ILE A 547 -8.37 -3.71 -30.22
C ILE A 547 -8.35 -2.94 -31.54
N GLY A 548 -9.23 -1.94 -31.70
CA GLY A 548 -9.29 -1.09 -32.89
C GLY A 548 -8.01 -0.30 -33.13
N GLN A 549 -7.46 0.28 -32.05
CA GLN A 549 -6.18 1.00 -32.08
C GLN A 549 -5.01 0.12 -32.49
N LYS A 550 -4.98 -1.14 -32.04
CA LYS A 550 -3.87 -2.07 -32.30
C LYS A 550 -3.95 -2.80 -33.64
N HIS A 551 -5.14 -2.97 -34.21
CA HIS A 551 -5.36 -3.81 -35.40
C HIS A 551 -6.03 -3.09 -36.59
N PRO A 552 -5.62 -1.86 -36.97
CA PRO A 552 -6.34 -1.09 -37.98
C PRO A 552 -6.43 -1.79 -39.34
N HIS A 553 -5.35 -2.48 -39.77
CA HIS A 553 -5.32 -3.21 -41.03
C HIS A 553 -6.25 -4.43 -41.04
N LEU A 554 -6.32 -5.20 -39.94
CA LEU A 554 -7.22 -6.34 -39.84
C LEU A 554 -8.67 -5.87 -39.78
N VAL A 555 -8.96 -4.82 -39.00
CA VAL A 555 -10.30 -4.21 -38.91
C VAL A 555 -10.77 -3.72 -40.27
N MET A 556 -9.92 -3.06 -41.06
CA MET A 556 -10.27 -2.61 -42.41
C MET A 556 -10.79 -3.76 -43.29
N ALA A 557 -10.10 -4.91 -43.27
CA ALA A 557 -10.46 -6.05 -44.10
C ALA A 557 -11.81 -6.69 -43.71
N VAL A 558 -12.21 -6.58 -42.44
CA VAL A 558 -13.47 -7.15 -41.94
C VAL A 558 -14.58 -6.11 -41.71
N THR A 559 -14.33 -4.83 -42.01
CA THR A 559 -15.26 -3.72 -41.70
C THR A 559 -16.64 -3.94 -42.33
N GLY A 560 -16.71 -4.37 -43.59
CA GLY A 560 -17.97 -4.66 -44.26
C GLY A 560 -18.76 -5.79 -43.59
N HIS A 561 -18.07 -6.82 -43.10
CA HIS A 561 -18.68 -7.94 -42.38
C HIS A 561 -19.19 -7.49 -41.00
N LEU A 562 -18.39 -6.73 -40.25
CA LEU A 562 -18.74 -6.23 -38.91
C LEU A 562 -19.96 -5.30 -38.93
N LEU A 563 -20.05 -4.42 -39.93
CA LEU A 563 -21.16 -3.49 -40.11
C LEU A 563 -22.36 -4.12 -40.85
N TYR A 564 -22.28 -5.42 -41.19
CA TYR A 564 -23.29 -6.14 -41.95
C TYR A 564 -23.67 -5.47 -43.28
N VAL A 565 -22.71 -4.83 -43.96
CA VAL A 565 -22.94 -4.11 -45.21
C VAL A 565 -23.10 -5.10 -46.35
N HIS A 566 -24.24 -5.07 -47.04
CA HIS A 566 -24.46 -5.87 -48.23
C HIS A 566 -23.96 -5.11 -49.48
N PRO A 567 -23.19 -5.73 -50.39
CA PRO A 567 -22.63 -5.03 -51.56
C PRO A 567 -23.68 -4.42 -52.50
N PHE A 568 -24.91 -4.93 -52.49
CA PHE A 568 -25.97 -4.55 -53.43
C PHE A 568 -27.26 -4.03 -52.78
N PHE A 569 -27.42 -4.16 -51.46
CA PHE A 569 -28.67 -3.80 -50.78
C PHE A 569 -28.39 -2.83 -49.65
N GLU A 570 -29.25 -1.82 -49.50
CA GLU A 570 -29.24 -0.97 -48.31
C GLU A 570 -29.73 -1.79 -47.12
N THR A 571 -28.85 -1.94 -46.12
CA THR A 571 -29.17 -2.63 -44.88
C THR A 571 -29.98 -1.71 -43.96
N PRO A 572 -30.96 -2.24 -43.22
CA PRO A 572 -31.73 -1.43 -42.28
C PRO A 572 -30.80 -0.79 -41.25
N GLU A 573 -31.05 0.48 -40.94
CA GLU A 573 -30.30 1.23 -39.93
C GLU A 573 -30.45 0.59 -38.55
N ARG A 574 -29.33 0.34 -37.88
CA ARG A 574 -29.28 -0.24 -36.54
C ARG A 574 -29.43 0.83 -35.47
N ASP A 575 -30.04 0.45 -34.36
CA ASP A 575 -30.20 1.31 -33.20
C ASP A 575 -28.85 1.61 -32.54
N VAL A 576 -28.58 2.89 -32.29
CA VAL A 576 -27.34 3.37 -31.65
C VAL A 576 -27.36 3.08 -30.15
N GLU A 577 -28.52 2.80 -29.56
CA GLU A 577 -28.64 2.40 -28.16
C GLU A 577 -28.32 0.91 -27.93
N ASP A 578 -28.18 0.10 -29.00
CA ASP A 578 -27.77 -1.30 -28.90
C ASP A 578 -26.28 -1.41 -28.48
N PRO A 579 -25.98 -2.00 -27.30
CA PRO A 579 -24.62 -2.14 -26.83
C PRO A 579 -23.71 -2.93 -27.77
N ALA A 580 -24.26 -3.91 -28.50
CA ALA A 580 -23.48 -4.73 -29.41
C ALA A 580 -23.03 -3.93 -30.64
N TYR A 581 -23.94 -3.14 -31.22
CA TYR A 581 -23.60 -2.25 -32.32
C TYR A 581 -22.64 -1.13 -31.89
N LEU A 582 -22.80 -0.56 -30.70
CA LEU A 582 -21.85 0.41 -30.14
C LEU A 582 -20.43 -0.13 -30.04
N CYS A 583 -20.26 -1.38 -29.58
CA CYS A 583 -18.95 -2.05 -29.57
C CYS A 583 -18.29 -2.06 -30.96
N VAL A 584 -19.05 -2.40 -32.00
CA VAL A 584 -18.55 -2.43 -33.39
C VAL A 584 -18.18 -1.03 -33.87
N LEU A 585 -19.01 -0.02 -33.60
CA LEU A 585 -18.72 1.36 -33.97
C LEU A 585 -17.46 1.89 -33.26
N ILE A 586 -17.32 1.65 -31.96
CA ILE A 586 -16.12 2.02 -31.20
C ILE A 586 -14.89 1.37 -31.80
N LEU A 587 -14.93 0.06 -32.10
CA LEU A 587 -13.84 -0.67 -32.73
C LEU A 587 -13.42 -0.04 -34.07
N VAL A 588 -14.38 0.19 -34.97
CA VAL A 588 -14.14 0.69 -36.33
C VAL A 588 -13.65 2.14 -36.32
N PHE A 589 -14.22 3.01 -35.49
CA PHE A 589 -13.77 4.41 -35.40
C PHE A 589 -12.36 4.53 -34.84
N ASN A 590 -12.00 3.71 -33.86
CA ASN A 590 -10.63 3.67 -33.33
C ASN A 590 -9.63 3.09 -34.31
N ALA A 591 -10.02 2.14 -35.16
CA ALA A 591 -9.19 1.70 -36.27
C ALA A 591 -9.02 2.80 -37.34
N ALA A 592 -10.09 3.55 -37.64
CA ALA A 592 -10.10 4.62 -38.64
C ALA A 592 -9.20 5.81 -38.27
N GLU A 593 -8.97 6.05 -36.98
CA GLU A 593 -8.01 7.06 -36.50
C GLU A 593 -6.59 6.75 -36.97
N HIS A 594 -6.20 5.48 -36.92
CA HIS A 594 -4.88 5.02 -37.35
C HIS A 594 -4.82 4.64 -38.84
N LEU A 595 -5.96 4.39 -39.49
CA LEU A 595 -6.06 4.03 -40.90
C LEU A 595 -7.28 4.69 -41.57
N VAL A 596 -7.09 5.93 -41.98
CA VAL A 596 -8.10 6.83 -42.59
C VAL A 596 -8.91 6.19 -43.74
N PRO A 597 -8.37 5.33 -44.62
CA PRO A 597 -9.15 4.71 -45.70
C PRO A 597 -10.39 3.93 -45.24
N ILE A 598 -10.45 3.47 -43.99
CA ILE A 598 -11.63 2.80 -43.41
C ILE A 598 -12.88 3.69 -43.51
N ILE A 599 -12.72 5.01 -43.42
CA ILE A 599 -13.83 5.98 -43.49
C ILE A 599 -14.62 5.83 -44.80
N SER A 600 -13.95 5.51 -45.91
CA SER A 600 -14.59 5.33 -47.22
C SER A 600 -15.45 4.07 -47.31
N LEU A 601 -15.28 3.12 -46.38
CA LEU A 601 -16.04 1.87 -46.30
C LEU A 601 -17.30 2.01 -45.43
N LEU A 602 -17.47 3.14 -44.75
CA LEU A 602 -18.57 3.35 -43.80
C LEU A 602 -19.87 3.67 -44.55
N PRO A 603 -21.01 3.05 -44.17
CA PRO A 603 -22.32 3.47 -44.63
C PRO A 603 -22.65 4.92 -44.23
N THR A 604 -23.52 5.56 -45.01
CA THR A 604 -24.01 6.94 -44.76
C THR A 604 -24.61 7.11 -43.37
N ALA A 605 -25.39 6.13 -42.89
CA ALA A 605 -25.94 6.10 -41.53
C ALA A 605 -24.84 6.13 -40.46
N THR A 606 -23.74 5.38 -40.67
CA THR A 606 -22.61 5.30 -39.74
C THR A 606 -21.89 6.64 -39.58
N HIS A 607 -21.84 7.49 -40.62
CA HIS A 607 -21.33 8.85 -40.51
C HIS A 607 -22.19 9.73 -39.59
N ARG A 608 -23.51 9.57 -39.59
CA ARG A 608 -24.41 10.27 -38.66
C ARG A 608 -24.23 9.76 -37.23
N HIS A 609 -24.11 8.45 -37.06
CA HIS A 609 -23.86 7.83 -35.75
C HIS A 609 -22.54 8.29 -35.16
N TYR A 610 -21.48 8.42 -35.98
CA TYR A 610 -20.21 8.98 -35.55
C TYR A 610 -20.37 10.37 -34.92
N ALA A 611 -21.11 11.28 -35.56
CA ALA A 611 -21.32 12.63 -35.03
C ALA A 611 -21.97 12.60 -33.64
N TYR A 612 -23.03 11.81 -33.47
CA TYR A 612 -23.70 11.65 -32.17
C TYR A 612 -22.78 11.02 -31.10
N LEU A 613 -22.06 9.95 -31.46
CA LEU A 613 -21.20 9.23 -30.52
C LEU A 613 -19.95 9.98 -30.13
N ARG A 614 -19.42 10.81 -31.04
CA ARG A 614 -18.29 11.68 -30.76
C ARG A 614 -18.64 12.74 -29.70
N ASP A 615 -19.87 13.23 -29.72
CA ASP A 615 -20.38 14.20 -28.75
C ASP A 615 -20.76 13.53 -27.43
N SER A 616 -21.40 12.36 -27.46
CA SER A 616 -21.87 11.65 -26.26
C SER A 616 -20.77 10.86 -25.52
N MET A 617 -19.77 10.32 -26.23
CA MET A 617 -18.70 9.46 -25.68
C MET A 617 -17.29 9.84 -26.18
N PRO A 618 -16.81 11.07 -25.93
CA PRO A 618 -15.55 11.59 -26.45
C PRO A 618 -14.30 10.81 -26.00
N LYS A 619 -14.37 10.10 -24.86
CA LYS A 619 -13.26 9.27 -24.34
C LYS A 619 -13.11 7.94 -25.07
N LEU A 620 -14.16 7.47 -25.75
CA LEU A 620 -14.19 6.17 -26.43
C LEU A 620 -14.14 6.32 -27.95
N VAL A 621 -14.66 7.41 -28.50
CA VAL A 621 -14.71 7.68 -29.94
C VAL A 621 -13.73 8.80 -30.30
N PRO A 622 -12.71 8.52 -31.13
CA PRO A 622 -11.69 9.51 -31.48
C PRO A 622 -12.18 10.51 -32.52
N GLN A 623 -11.39 11.56 -32.76
CA GLN A 623 -11.66 12.52 -33.82
C GLN A 623 -11.24 11.97 -35.19
N LEU A 624 -12.17 11.95 -36.14
CA LEU A 624 -11.94 11.47 -37.51
C LEU A 624 -12.14 12.58 -38.54
N PRO A 625 -11.39 12.58 -39.66
CA PRO A 625 -11.54 13.54 -40.76
C PRO A 625 -12.76 13.22 -41.66
N ILE A 626 -13.97 13.24 -41.11
CA ILE A 626 -15.22 12.98 -41.83
C ILE A 626 -15.90 14.30 -42.23
N GLU A 627 -16.08 14.54 -43.53
CA GLU A 627 -16.76 15.74 -44.04
C GLU A 627 -18.23 15.78 -43.58
N GLY A 628 -18.69 16.95 -43.10
CA GLY A 628 -20.05 17.16 -42.60
C GLY A 628 -20.32 16.69 -41.16
N ALA A 629 -19.49 15.79 -40.60
CA ALA A 629 -19.56 15.36 -39.20
C ALA A 629 -18.45 15.98 -38.33
N SER A 630 -17.28 16.24 -38.92
CA SER A 630 -16.25 17.06 -38.28
C SER A 630 -16.56 18.51 -38.53
N SER A 631 -16.88 19.22 -37.46
CA SER A 631 -16.75 20.66 -37.38
C SER A 631 -15.27 21.06 -37.43
N ALA A 632 -14.56 20.74 -38.51
CA ALA A 632 -13.16 21.11 -38.72
C ALA A 632 -12.96 22.65 -38.74
N SER A 633 -14.03 23.41 -39.00
CA SER A 633 -14.06 24.86 -38.85
C SER A 633 -14.31 25.32 -37.40
N THR A 634 -14.92 24.51 -36.55
CA THR A 634 -15.14 24.82 -35.13
C THR A 634 -13.95 24.38 -34.30
N THR A 635 -13.29 23.24 -34.58
CA THR A 635 -12.11 22.80 -33.82
C THR A 635 -10.86 23.59 -34.11
N LYS A 636 -10.58 24.02 -35.36
CA LYS A 636 -9.52 25.03 -35.60
C LYS A 636 -9.83 26.36 -34.91
N ARG A 637 -11.09 26.81 -34.90
CA ARG A 637 -11.51 27.99 -34.13
C ARG A 637 -11.46 27.79 -32.61
N VAL A 638 -11.60 26.55 -32.12
CA VAL A 638 -11.54 26.20 -30.70
C VAL A 638 -10.10 25.95 -30.27
N GLU A 639 -9.21 25.40 -31.09
CA GLU A 639 -7.76 25.29 -30.81
C GLU A 639 -7.06 26.64 -30.98
N ASP A 640 -7.34 27.40 -32.05
CA ASP A 640 -6.89 28.80 -32.18
C ASP A 640 -7.55 29.69 -31.11
N GLY A 641 -8.78 29.35 -30.69
CA GLY A 641 -9.50 29.99 -29.59
C GLY A 641 -8.97 29.61 -28.20
N LEU A 642 -8.51 28.37 -27.99
CA LEU A 642 -7.88 27.86 -26.76
C LEU A 642 -6.42 28.31 -26.65
N GLN A 643 -5.77 28.63 -27.76
CA GLN A 643 -4.49 29.36 -27.75
C GLN A 643 -4.68 30.86 -27.51
N ALA A 644 -5.85 31.43 -27.86
CA ALA A 644 -6.20 32.83 -27.61
C ALA A 644 -6.81 33.07 -26.21
N VAL A 645 -7.46 32.06 -25.63
CA VAL A 645 -8.02 32.05 -24.26
C VAL A 645 -6.98 31.38 -23.39
N GLY A 646 -6.27 32.16 -22.57
CA GLY A 646 -5.17 31.68 -21.72
C GLY A 646 -5.44 30.38 -20.96
N SER A 647 -4.37 29.67 -20.59
CA SER A 647 -4.47 28.34 -19.98
C SER A 647 -5.34 28.32 -18.70
N SER A 648 -5.92 27.17 -18.34
CA SER A 648 -6.65 26.98 -17.07
C SER A 648 -5.84 27.47 -15.86
N ALA A 649 -4.51 27.31 -15.90
CA ALA A 649 -3.58 27.77 -14.88
C ALA A 649 -3.47 29.31 -14.83
N GLU A 650 -3.46 29.99 -15.98
CA GLU A 650 -3.49 31.46 -16.06
C GLU A 650 -4.80 32.03 -15.54
N TYR A 651 -5.93 31.40 -15.89
CA TYR A 651 -7.24 31.79 -15.36
C TYR A 651 -7.33 31.58 -13.84
N LEU A 652 -6.80 30.47 -13.32
CA LEU A 652 -6.67 30.25 -11.88
C LEU A 652 -5.84 31.35 -11.21
N GLN A 653 -4.70 31.72 -11.79
CA GLN A 653 -3.85 32.77 -11.26
C GLN A 653 -4.55 34.14 -11.29
N MET A 654 -5.33 34.43 -12.33
CA MET A 654 -6.17 35.64 -12.41
C MET A 654 -7.21 35.66 -11.28
N ILE A 655 -7.89 34.54 -11.01
CA ILE A 655 -8.83 34.42 -9.88
C ILE A 655 -8.10 34.68 -8.55
N LEU A 656 -6.93 34.07 -8.34
CA LEU A 656 -6.16 34.23 -7.10
C LEU A 656 -5.70 35.66 -6.87
N ASN A 657 -5.23 36.34 -7.93
CA ASN A 657 -4.84 37.75 -7.86
C ASN A 657 -6.05 38.62 -7.50
N HIS A 658 -7.20 38.40 -8.14
CA HIS A 658 -8.43 39.13 -7.85
C HIS A 658 -8.90 38.91 -6.41
N ILE A 659 -8.82 37.68 -5.87
CA ILE A 659 -9.15 37.43 -4.47
C ILE A 659 -8.18 38.18 -3.52
N GLY A 660 -6.89 38.22 -3.87
CA GLY A 660 -5.89 39.00 -3.14
C GLY A 660 -6.27 40.49 -3.04
N GLU A 661 -6.73 41.08 -4.14
CA GLU A 661 -7.24 42.46 -4.18
C GLU A 661 -8.51 42.61 -3.31
N VAL A 662 -9.47 41.69 -3.43
CA VAL A 662 -10.73 41.72 -2.65
C VAL A 662 -10.48 41.64 -1.14
N PHE A 663 -9.45 40.91 -0.69
CA PHE A 663 -9.09 40.88 0.74
C PHE A 663 -8.62 42.23 1.30
N THR A 664 -8.21 43.17 0.44
CA THR A 664 -7.85 44.54 0.85
C THR A 664 -9.05 45.48 0.96
N MET A 665 -10.20 45.12 0.37
CA MET A 665 -11.40 45.96 0.36
C MET A 665 -12.15 45.91 1.71
N THR A 666 -12.80 47.02 2.09
CA THR A 666 -13.54 47.11 3.36
C THR A 666 -14.99 46.66 3.26
N ASP A 667 -15.71 47.08 2.21
CA ASP A 667 -17.15 46.84 1.99
C ASP A 667 -17.42 45.83 0.86
N ASP A 668 -18.59 45.18 0.85
CA ASP A 668 -19.12 44.24 -0.15
C ASP A 668 -18.24 43.03 -0.56
N ARG A 669 -17.13 42.80 0.15
CA ARG A 669 -16.18 41.71 -0.16
C ARG A 669 -16.78 40.31 -0.19
N ILE A 670 -17.75 40.02 0.68
CA ILE A 670 -18.31 38.66 0.82
C ILE A 670 -19.00 38.21 -0.48
N GLU A 671 -19.66 39.13 -1.18
CA GLU A 671 -20.34 38.80 -2.44
C GLU A 671 -19.33 38.52 -3.56
N LEU A 672 -18.28 39.34 -3.66
CA LEU A 672 -17.17 39.12 -4.60
C LEU A 672 -16.43 37.80 -4.33
N LEU A 673 -16.18 37.47 -3.06
CA LEU A 673 -15.55 36.19 -2.68
C LEU A 673 -16.45 34.99 -3.01
N LYS A 674 -17.77 35.11 -2.89
CA LYS A 674 -18.72 34.05 -3.32
C LYS A 674 -18.70 33.85 -4.83
N THR A 675 -18.58 34.93 -5.61
CA THR A 675 -18.40 34.84 -7.06
C THR A 675 -17.10 34.13 -7.41
N ALA A 676 -15.99 34.49 -6.75
CA ALA A 676 -14.70 33.82 -6.94
C ALA A 676 -14.76 32.33 -6.54
N GLN A 677 -15.46 32.00 -5.46
CA GLN A 677 -15.72 30.62 -5.05
C GLN A 677 -16.45 29.82 -6.15
N SER A 678 -17.50 30.40 -6.75
CA SER A 678 -18.23 29.76 -7.85
C SER A 678 -17.34 29.55 -9.09
N ASN A 679 -16.47 30.52 -9.39
CA ASN A 679 -15.51 30.42 -10.48
C ASN A 679 -14.49 29.29 -10.26
N LEU A 680 -13.96 29.12 -9.04
CA LEU A 680 -13.07 28.00 -8.69
C LEU A 680 -13.81 26.66 -8.79
N GLN A 681 -15.04 26.57 -8.28
CA GLN A 681 -15.83 25.35 -8.40
C GLN A 681 -16.06 24.96 -9.87
N ARG A 682 -16.40 25.95 -10.72
CA ARG A 682 -16.61 25.74 -12.15
C ARG A 682 -15.32 25.36 -12.87
N LEU A 683 -14.18 25.98 -12.54
CA LEU A 683 -12.89 25.63 -13.14
C LEU A 683 -12.55 24.16 -12.90
N GLY A 684 -12.69 23.69 -11.66
CA GLY A 684 -12.47 22.28 -11.34
C GLY A 684 -13.44 21.35 -12.07
N ALA A 685 -14.70 21.74 -12.26
CA ALA A 685 -15.68 20.92 -12.99
C ALA A 685 -15.40 20.82 -14.50
N ILE A 686 -14.69 21.78 -15.08
CA ILE A 686 -14.35 21.82 -16.52
C ILE A 686 -13.03 21.07 -16.78
N ASP A 687 -12.02 21.31 -15.96
CA ASP A 687 -10.67 20.78 -16.14
C ASP A 687 -10.34 19.74 -15.05
N SER A 688 -10.17 18.48 -15.48
CA SER A 688 -9.86 17.37 -14.57
C SER A 688 -8.50 17.50 -13.90
N ASP A 689 -7.52 18.11 -14.56
CA ASP A 689 -6.15 18.20 -14.05
C ASP A 689 -6.08 19.25 -12.93
N MET A 690 -6.87 20.32 -13.05
CA MET A 690 -7.02 21.36 -12.03
C MET A 690 -8.05 21.03 -10.96
N TYR A 691 -8.76 19.89 -11.06
CA TYR A 691 -9.84 19.52 -10.15
C TYR A 691 -9.40 19.56 -8.68
N GLY A 692 -8.26 18.94 -8.35
CA GLY A 692 -7.74 18.87 -6.99
C GLY A 692 -7.42 20.26 -6.41
N THR A 693 -6.60 21.03 -7.13
CA THR A 693 -6.17 22.38 -6.73
C THR A 693 -7.33 23.36 -6.62
N SER A 694 -8.24 23.37 -7.61
CA SER A 694 -9.36 24.31 -7.63
C SER A 694 -10.37 24.02 -6.51
N ASN A 695 -10.68 22.74 -6.24
CA ASN A 695 -11.56 22.36 -5.13
C ASN A 695 -10.91 22.61 -3.76
N PHE A 696 -9.59 22.46 -3.64
CA PHE A 696 -8.86 22.80 -2.41
C PHE A 696 -8.98 24.29 -2.10
N LEU A 697 -8.71 25.15 -3.10
CA LEU A 697 -8.83 26.61 -2.97
C LEU A 697 -10.28 27.05 -2.74
N GLU A 698 -11.25 26.43 -3.42
CA GLU A 698 -12.67 26.66 -3.21
C GLU A 698 -13.08 26.36 -1.76
N THR A 699 -12.71 25.19 -1.24
CA THR A 699 -13.10 24.78 0.11
C THR A 699 -12.39 25.63 1.17
N PHE A 700 -11.13 26.03 0.91
CA PHE A 700 -10.40 26.98 1.74
C PHE A 700 -11.10 28.34 1.78
N LEU A 701 -11.48 28.87 0.62
CA LEU A 701 -12.18 30.14 0.48
C LEU A 701 -13.57 30.10 1.13
N SER A 702 -14.31 29.00 0.96
CA SER A 702 -15.60 28.74 1.63
C SER A 702 -15.49 28.87 3.15
N ALA A 703 -14.51 28.21 3.75
CA ALA A 703 -14.25 28.29 5.19
C ALA A 703 -13.84 29.70 5.63
N GLN A 704 -13.02 30.40 4.82
CA GLN A 704 -12.63 31.79 5.11
C GLN A 704 -13.82 32.76 5.05
N ILE A 705 -14.70 32.62 4.07
CA ILE A 705 -15.95 33.40 3.95
C ILE A 705 -16.84 33.16 5.19
N GLN A 706 -16.98 31.91 5.63
CA GLN A 706 -17.76 31.55 6.81
C GLN A 706 -17.18 32.13 8.10
N ILE A 707 -15.84 32.11 8.25
CA ILE A 707 -15.16 32.76 9.38
C ILE A 707 -15.51 34.25 9.40
N GLU A 708 -15.41 34.96 8.28
CA GLU A 708 -15.68 36.40 8.22
C GLU A 708 -17.15 36.73 8.56
N GLN A 709 -18.10 35.96 8.00
CA GLN A 709 -19.53 36.11 8.30
C GLN A 709 -19.81 35.97 9.80
N MET A 710 -19.20 34.96 10.44
CA MET A 710 -19.41 34.67 11.85
C MET A 710 -18.61 35.59 12.79
N GLN A 711 -17.47 36.13 12.34
CA GLN A 711 -16.68 37.09 13.11
C GLN A 711 -17.45 38.38 13.37
N ARG A 712 -18.32 38.82 12.45
CA ARG A 712 -19.21 40.00 12.65
C ARG A 712 -20.13 39.84 13.86
N CYS A 713 -20.57 38.62 14.17
CA CYS A 713 -21.37 38.32 15.37
C CYS A 713 -20.58 38.44 16.68
N THR A 714 -19.25 38.54 16.62
CA THR A 714 -18.40 38.71 17.81
C THR A 714 -18.25 40.17 18.26
N SER A 715 -18.69 41.17 17.50
CA SER A 715 -18.48 42.58 17.89
C SER A 715 -19.71 43.23 18.53
N THR A 716 -20.92 42.77 18.21
CA THR A 716 -22.18 43.40 18.64
C THR A 716 -22.86 42.64 19.78
N GLN A 717 -23.22 43.32 20.88
CA GLN A 717 -23.92 42.71 22.03
C GLN A 717 -25.37 42.23 21.73
N ARG A 718 -25.94 42.59 20.57
CA ARG A 718 -27.35 42.32 20.20
C ARG A 718 -27.53 41.55 18.88
N SER A 719 -26.48 41.03 18.26
CA SER A 719 -26.63 40.24 17.03
C SER A 719 -27.09 38.82 17.34
N ARG A 720 -28.00 38.30 16.50
CA ARG A 720 -28.47 36.91 16.53
C ARG A 720 -27.25 36.00 16.33
N VAL A 721 -27.02 35.10 17.27
CA VAL A 721 -25.91 34.12 17.21
C VAL A 721 -26.00 33.32 15.91
N PRO A 722 -24.88 33.00 15.24
CA PRO A 722 -24.89 32.19 14.02
C PRO A 722 -25.65 30.87 14.24
N LEU A 723 -26.37 30.41 13.21
CA LEU A 723 -27.03 29.11 13.23
C LEU A 723 -25.99 28.02 13.55
N LYS A 724 -26.32 27.10 14.47
CA LYS A 724 -25.47 25.96 14.87
C LYS A 724 -24.97 25.17 13.65
N GLU A 725 -25.79 25.12 12.61
CA GLU A 725 -25.48 24.50 11.31
C GLU A 725 -24.30 25.17 10.59
N SER A 726 -24.19 26.51 10.64
CA SER A 726 -23.09 27.24 10.01
C SER A 726 -21.74 26.96 10.69
N LEU A 727 -21.73 26.82 12.01
CA LEU A 727 -20.54 26.41 12.76
C LEU A 727 -20.15 24.97 12.44
N ALA A 728 -21.12 24.05 12.40
CA ALA A 728 -20.87 22.66 12.02
C ALA A 728 -20.29 22.55 10.60
N GLU A 729 -20.82 23.35 9.67
CA GLU A 729 -20.35 23.42 8.29
C GLU A 729 -18.90 23.97 8.18
N LEU A 730 -18.55 25.01 8.93
CA LEU A 730 -17.16 25.50 8.98
C LEU A 730 -16.19 24.41 9.45
N ILE A 731 -16.53 23.73 10.55
CA ILE A 731 -15.70 22.64 11.06
C ILE A 731 -15.59 21.50 10.03
N ARG A 732 -16.68 21.18 9.33
CA ARG A 732 -16.68 20.19 8.25
C ARG A 732 -15.76 20.58 7.10
N ASN A 733 -15.75 21.85 6.67
CA ASN A 733 -14.84 22.33 5.63
C ASN A 733 -13.38 22.28 6.08
N CYS A 734 -13.07 22.61 7.35
CA CYS A 734 -11.74 22.41 7.90
C CYS A 734 -11.30 20.94 7.90
N LEU A 735 -12.22 20.01 8.20
CA LEU A 735 -11.93 18.58 8.16
C LEU A 735 -11.72 18.07 6.73
N LYS A 736 -12.51 18.54 5.75
CA LYS A 736 -12.28 18.23 4.32
C LYS A 736 -10.86 18.62 3.90
N LEU A 737 -10.44 19.86 4.17
CA LEU A 737 -9.10 20.34 3.81
C LEU A 737 -7.96 19.48 4.36
N GLN A 738 -8.18 18.79 5.47
CA GLN A 738 -7.16 17.98 6.14
C GLN A 738 -7.17 16.51 5.72
N HIS A 739 -8.33 15.99 5.32
CA HIS A 739 -8.54 14.55 5.19
C HIS A 739 -8.99 14.12 3.80
N THR A 740 -9.39 15.03 2.90
CA THR A 740 -9.81 14.65 1.52
C THR A 740 -8.81 15.04 0.45
N PHE A 741 -7.73 15.74 0.79
CA PHE A 741 -6.72 16.20 -0.17
C PHE A 741 -5.36 15.55 0.10
N SER A 742 -4.64 15.26 -0.97
CA SER A 742 -3.27 14.74 -0.98
C SER A 742 -2.36 15.61 -1.86
N GLY A 743 -1.04 15.42 -1.78
CA GLY A 743 -0.08 16.24 -2.53
C GLY A 743 0.15 17.66 -1.98
N LEU A 744 -0.26 17.90 -0.73
CA LEU A 744 -0.07 19.18 -0.04
C LEU A 744 1.39 19.39 0.37
N ASN A 745 1.95 20.57 0.08
CA ASN A 745 3.29 20.94 0.55
C ASN A 745 3.24 21.45 2.00
N TYR A 746 4.41 21.72 2.61
CA TYR A 746 4.48 22.23 3.99
C TYR A 746 3.68 23.53 4.19
N GLY A 747 3.75 24.45 3.22
CA GLY A 747 3.02 25.72 3.25
C GLY A 747 1.50 25.53 3.20
N ASP A 748 1.02 24.64 2.34
CA ASP A 748 -0.40 24.30 2.22
C ASP A 748 -0.94 23.72 3.54
N ILE A 749 -0.20 22.78 4.14
CA ILE A 749 -0.58 22.16 5.42
C ILE A 749 -0.57 23.21 6.54
N LEU A 750 0.42 24.11 6.56
CA LEU A 750 0.48 25.21 7.53
C LEU A 750 -0.76 26.13 7.38
N GLN A 751 -1.13 26.52 6.16
CA GLN A 751 -2.31 27.34 5.91
C GLN A 751 -3.60 26.66 6.40
N VAL A 752 -3.78 25.37 6.13
CA VAL A 752 -4.94 24.60 6.61
C VAL A 752 -4.98 24.53 8.14
N LYS A 753 -3.83 24.33 8.80
CA LYS A 753 -3.73 24.33 10.27
C LYS A 753 -4.04 25.71 10.86
N GLN A 754 -3.57 26.79 10.24
CA GLN A 754 -3.88 28.17 10.65
C GLN A 754 -5.37 28.51 10.52
N LEU A 755 -6.00 28.06 9.43
CA LEU A 755 -7.43 28.22 9.21
C LEU A 755 -8.24 27.46 10.27
N ARG A 756 -7.84 26.22 10.57
CA ARG A 756 -8.46 25.38 11.61
C ARG A 756 -8.33 26.01 13.01
N LEU A 757 -7.18 26.61 13.31
CA LEU A 757 -6.95 27.30 14.59
C LEU A 757 -7.88 28.51 14.73
N ARG A 758 -8.01 29.34 13.69
CA ARG A 758 -8.96 30.46 13.63
C ARG A 758 -10.40 29.99 13.84
N ALA A 759 -10.83 28.96 13.12
CA ALA A 759 -12.16 28.38 13.24
C ALA A 759 -12.45 27.88 14.67
N SER A 760 -11.48 27.20 15.29
CA SER A 760 -11.61 26.68 16.66
C SER A 760 -11.67 27.81 17.70
N ALA A 761 -10.89 28.88 17.53
CA ALA A 761 -10.93 30.05 18.41
C ALA A 761 -12.26 30.79 18.29
N LEU A 762 -12.76 30.97 17.06
CA LEU A 762 -14.06 31.58 16.79
C LEU A 762 -15.21 30.75 17.37
N HIS A 763 -15.16 29.42 17.22
CA HIS A 763 -16.15 28.50 17.78
C HIS A 763 -16.25 28.64 19.31
N LEU A 764 -15.11 28.67 20.02
CA LEU A 764 -15.12 28.89 21.47
C LEU A 764 -15.73 30.25 21.85
N VAL A 765 -15.36 31.32 21.15
CA VAL A 765 -15.86 32.68 21.42
C VAL A 765 -17.38 32.78 21.26
N LEU A 766 -17.93 32.17 20.21
CA LEU A 766 -19.36 32.18 19.93
C LEU A 766 -20.14 31.34 20.96
N VAL A 767 -19.66 30.14 21.29
CA VAL A 767 -20.34 29.26 22.28
C VAL A 767 -20.36 29.88 23.68
N VAL A 768 -19.25 30.48 24.12
CA VAL A 768 -19.18 31.14 25.44
C VAL A 768 -20.11 32.36 25.50
N ARG A 769 -20.29 33.08 24.38
CA ARG A 769 -21.22 34.22 24.30
C ARG A 769 -22.68 33.82 24.29
N ASP A 770 -23.03 32.77 23.56
CA ASP A 770 -24.41 32.29 23.44
C ASP A 770 -24.92 31.68 24.76
N ARG A 771 -24.02 31.17 25.61
CA ARG A 771 -24.33 30.51 26.90
C ARG A 771 -25.27 29.29 26.77
N SER A 772 -25.56 28.84 25.55
CA SER A 772 -26.52 27.78 25.26
C SER A 772 -25.95 26.38 25.47
N GLN A 773 -24.62 26.22 25.42
CA GLN A 773 -23.93 24.94 25.45
C GLN A 773 -22.64 24.99 26.29
N SER A 774 -22.14 23.82 26.67
CA SER A 774 -20.87 23.70 27.40
C SER A 774 -19.70 24.17 26.54
N ALA A 775 -18.93 25.13 27.04
CA ALA A 775 -17.72 25.62 26.39
C ALA A 775 -16.50 24.69 26.58
N LEU A 776 -16.63 23.60 27.35
CA LEU A 776 -15.51 22.70 27.64
C LEU A 776 -15.00 22.00 26.37
N GLY A 777 -15.90 21.44 25.56
CA GLY A 777 -15.54 20.76 24.32
C GLY A 777 -14.85 21.68 23.31
N PRO A 778 -15.43 22.85 22.96
CA PRO A 778 -14.78 23.83 22.09
C PRO A 778 -13.42 24.32 22.63
N CYS A 779 -13.28 24.46 23.96
CA CYS A 779 -12.02 24.84 24.58
C CYS A 779 -10.94 23.77 24.43
N GLN A 780 -11.29 22.49 24.68
CA GLN A 780 -10.37 21.36 24.46
C GLN A 780 -9.96 21.25 23.00
N MET A 781 -10.91 21.44 22.07
CA MET A 781 -10.68 21.45 20.64
C MET A 781 -9.68 22.53 20.19
N LEU A 782 -9.78 23.74 20.75
CA LEU A 782 -8.85 24.84 20.50
C LEU A 782 -7.44 24.49 21.01
N LEU A 783 -7.32 24.01 22.25
CA LEU A 783 -6.04 23.67 22.86
C LEU A 783 -5.35 22.52 22.11
N GLN A 784 -6.10 21.49 21.73
CA GLN A 784 -5.58 20.40 20.91
C GLN A 784 -5.07 20.92 19.56
N THR A 785 -5.86 21.74 18.87
CA THR A 785 -5.47 22.32 17.58
C THR A 785 -4.23 23.22 17.72
N ALA A 786 -4.09 23.95 18.83
CA ALA A 786 -2.90 24.75 19.14
C ALA A 786 -1.65 23.87 19.38
N GLY A 787 -1.79 22.76 20.10
CA GLY A 787 -0.72 21.77 20.25
C GLY A 787 -0.31 21.16 18.91
N ASP A 788 -1.27 20.78 18.07
CA ASP A 788 -1.04 20.14 16.77
C ASP A 788 -0.29 21.04 15.78
N ILE A 789 -0.53 22.35 15.80
CA ILE A 789 0.19 23.30 14.95
C ILE A 789 1.58 23.61 15.50
N SER A 790 1.73 23.76 16.83
CA SER A 790 3.03 23.97 17.46
C SER A 790 3.98 22.79 17.24
N ALA A 791 3.48 21.56 17.38
CA ALA A 791 4.24 20.34 17.08
C ALA A 791 4.67 20.27 15.61
N PHE A 792 3.76 20.62 14.68
CA PHE A 792 4.05 20.66 13.24
C PHE A 792 5.08 21.73 12.85
N MET A 793 5.13 22.85 13.58
CA MET A 793 6.17 23.85 13.40
C MET A 793 7.54 23.39 13.93
N GLN A 794 7.56 22.63 15.04
CA GLN A 794 8.78 22.10 15.65
C GLN A 794 9.42 20.94 14.87
N THR A 795 8.66 20.16 14.10
CA THR A 795 9.24 19.09 13.26
C THR A 795 10.11 19.64 12.13
N ARG A 796 9.87 20.88 11.67
CA ARG A 796 10.68 21.54 10.63
C ARG A 796 12.01 22.09 11.14
N THR A 797 12.09 22.52 12.41
CA THR A 797 13.35 22.99 13.01
C THR A 797 14.33 21.85 13.28
N LYS A 798 13.84 20.62 13.42
CA LYS A 798 14.69 19.41 13.57
C LYS A 798 15.28 18.91 12.25
N THR A 799 14.57 19.06 11.12
CA THR A 799 15.04 18.60 9.80
C THR A 799 16.04 19.56 9.16
N THR A 800 16.03 20.84 9.54
CA THR A 800 16.99 21.85 9.06
C THR A 800 18.34 21.84 9.80
N SER A 801 18.48 21.02 10.84
CA SER A 801 19.69 20.93 11.68
C SER A 801 20.52 19.65 11.45
N PHE A 802 20.07 18.73 10.60
CA PHE A 802 20.80 17.49 10.28
C PHE A 802 20.73 17.17 8.78
N GLY A 803 21.79 17.55 8.04
CA GLY A 803 22.24 16.87 6.81
C GLY A 803 21.63 17.29 5.48
N GLU A 804 22.10 18.39 4.89
CA GLU A 804 22.13 18.54 3.42
C GLU A 804 23.40 17.85 2.90
N GLN A 805 23.33 16.54 2.64
CA GLN A 805 24.30 15.79 1.84
C GLN A 805 23.70 14.43 1.40
N ALA A 806 22.61 14.47 0.65
CA ALA A 806 22.17 13.41 -0.27
C ALA A 806 21.11 14.03 -1.19
N ASP A 807 21.19 13.75 -2.49
CA ASP A 807 20.36 14.31 -3.58
C ASP A 807 20.82 15.68 -4.12
N VAL A 808 22.08 15.77 -4.54
CA VAL A 808 22.51 16.71 -5.59
C VAL A 808 23.06 15.90 -6.75
N GLU A 809 22.20 15.27 -7.53
CA GLU A 809 22.63 14.70 -8.81
C GLU A 809 21.50 14.46 -9.81
N LEU A 810 20.55 15.39 -9.99
CA LEU A 810 19.79 15.47 -11.26
C LEU A 810 18.98 16.78 -11.46
N ASP A 811 19.59 17.98 -11.39
CA ASP A 811 18.89 19.18 -11.93
C ASP A 811 19.79 20.41 -12.21
N THR A 812 20.96 20.20 -12.83
CA THR A 812 21.85 21.30 -13.25
C THR A 812 21.61 21.75 -14.70
N LYS A 813 20.36 22.08 -15.06
CA LYS A 813 20.06 22.88 -16.26
C LYS A 813 18.60 23.33 -16.28
N LEU A 814 18.31 24.46 -15.63
CA LEU A 814 17.34 25.48 -16.07
C LEU A 814 17.34 26.62 -15.03
N LYS A 815 18.13 27.66 -15.30
CA LYS A 815 18.10 28.93 -14.56
C LYS A 815 16.80 29.67 -14.90
N LEU A 816 15.76 29.57 -14.08
CA LEU A 816 14.60 30.47 -14.12
C LEU A 816 14.08 30.76 -12.70
N LYS A 817 14.33 32.00 -12.26
CA LYS A 817 13.68 32.80 -11.19
C LYS A 817 13.78 32.31 -9.72
N PRO A 818 13.83 33.23 -8.74
CA PRO A 818 14.02 32.90 -7.34
C PRO A 818 12.77 32.21 -6.79
N GLN A 819 12.91 31.01 -6.24
CA GLN A 819 11.82 30.32 -5.57
C GLN A 819 11.38 31.08 -4.31
N MET A 820 10.07 31.14 -4.13
CA MET A 820 9.29 31.84 -3.10
C MET A 820 9.82 31.69 -1.66
N GLY A 821 9.70 32.78 -0.90
CA GLY A 821 10.04 32.87 0.52
C GLY A 821 9.42 31.78 1.38
N GLN A 822 10.15 31.42 2.43
CA GLN A 822 9.79 30.37 3.38
C GLN A 822 8.41 30.64 4.01
N ALA A 823 7.48 29.68 3.92
CA ALA A 823 6.15 29.81 4.53
C ALA A 823 6.26 29.86 6.07
N GLU A 824 5.93 31.01 6.65
CA GLU A 824 5.90 31.27 8.10
C GLU A 824 4.46 31.45 8.62
N PRO A 825 4.21 31.20 9.91
CA PRO A 825 2.91 31.47 10.52
C PRO A 825 2.61 32.98 10.57
N ASP A 826 1.36 33.31 10.33
CA ASP A 826 0.88 34.68 10.32
C ASP A 826 0.86 35.30 11.74
N SER A 827 0.70 36.63 11.81
CA SER A 827 0.77 37.36 13.07
C SER A 827 -0.33 36.93 14.05
N PHE A 828 -1.55 36.67 13.57
CA PHE A 828 -2.65 36.21 14.41
C PHE A 828 -2.32 34.85 15.04
N THR A 829 -1.85 33.88 14.25
CA THR A 829 -1.48 32.54 14.74
C THR A 829 -0.39 32.63 15.80
N ARG A 830 0.67 33.40 15.56
CA ARG A 830 1.77 33.59 16.53
C ARG A 830 1.29 34.21 17.84
N SER A 831 0.48 35.26 17.77
CA SER A 831 -0.07 35.91 18.98
C SER A 831 -1.02 34.99 19.74
N LEU A 832 -1.85 34.21 19.04
CA LEU A 832 -2.79 33.28 19.67
C LEU A 832 -2.05 32.14 20.39
N LEU A 833 -1.06 31.52 19.75
CA LEU A 833 -0.26 30.45 20.36
C LEU A 833 0.49 30.96 21.60
N SER A 834 1.15 32.12 21.49
CA SER A 834 1.85 32.74 22.63
C SER A 834 0.91 33.02 23.82
N LYS A 835 -0.31 33.52 23.56
CA LYS A 835 -1.31 33.75 24.61
C LYS A 835 -1.81 32.45 25.23
N LEU A 836 -2.01 31.39 24.45
CA LEU A 836 -2.47 30.10 24.96
C LEU A 836 -1.40 29.42 25.82
N ASP A 837 -0.13 29.47 25.39
CA ASP A 837 1.00 28.91 26.15
C ASP A 837 1.23 29.64 27.49
N ALA A 838 0.88 30.93 27.57
CA ALA A 838 0.99 31.70 28.81
C ALA A 838 -0.09 31.35 29.87
N ILE A 839 -1.14 30.60 29.51
CA ILE A 839 -2.25 30.26 30.41
C ILE A 839 -1.94 28.96 31.16
N THR A 840 -1.68 29.07 32.47
CA THR A 840 -1.35 27.92 33.33
C THR A 840 -2.55 27.05 33.73
N ASP A 841 -3.77 27.62 33.76
CA ASP A 841 -5.03 26.91 34.03
C ASP A 841 -6.07 27.30 32.97
N PRO A 842 -6.20 26.53 31.86
CA PRO A 842 -6.96 26.91 30.69
C PRO A 842 -8.46 26.63 30.85
N LYS A 843 -9.09 27.24 31.86
CA LYS A 843 -10.56 27.22 32.00
C LYS A 843 -11.21 27.96 30.82
N PRO A 844 -12.34 27.46 30.27
CA PRO A 844 -12.96 28.05 29.07
C PRO A 844 -13.21 29.56 29.18
N GLY A 845 -13.65 30.05 30.34
CA GLY A 845 -13.90 31.47 30.57
C GLY A 845 -12.63 32.33 30.60
N ARG A 846 -11.48 31.78 31.04
CA ARG A 846 -10.19 32.49 31.05
C ARG A 846 -9.60 32.56 29.65
N VAL A 847 -9.59 31.41 28.96
CA VAL A 847 -9.16 31.30 27.56
C VAL A 847 -9.98 32.27 26.70
N PHE A 848 -11.30 32.27 26.85
CA PHE A 848 -12.20 33.21 26.18
C PHE A 848 -11.77 34.68 26.34
N ARG A 849 -11.52 35.15 27.57
CA ARG A 849 -11.18 36.56 27.83
C ARG A 849 -9.87 36.98 27.14
N GLU A 850 -8.89 36.09 27.11
CA GLU A 850 -7.58 36.37 26.53
C GLU A 850 -7.59 36.40 25.00
N ILE A 851 -8.36 35.51 24.37
CA ILE A 851 -8.41 35.37 22.90
C ILE A 851 -9.45 36.28 22.25
N LEU A 852 -10.50 36.69 22.97
CA LEU A 852 -11.58 37.54 22.46
C LEU A 852 -11.09 38.78 21.68
N PRO A 853 -10.16 39.61 22.19
CA PRO A 853 -9.70 40.79 21.45
C PRO A 853 -8.97 40.43 20.15
N LEU A 854 -8.28 39.28 20.11
CA LEU A 854 -7.60 38.79 18.90
C LEU A 854 -8.63 38.30 17.87
N VAL A 855 -9.63 37.53 18.30
CA VAL A 855 -10.65 36.95 17.41
C VAL A 855 -11.56 38.03 16.81
N GLN A 856 -11.88 39.09 17.57
CA GLN A 856 -12.71 40.20 17.07
C GLN A 856 -12.04 40.96 15.91
N HIS A 857 -10.70 41.11 15.96
CA HIS A 857 -9.92 41.87 14.97
C HIS A 857 -9.02 40.97 14.12
N ALA A 858 -9.39 39.70 13.94
CA ALA A 858 -8.62 38.77 13.15
C ALA A 858 -8.64 39.18 11.66
N PRO A 859 -7.49 39.37 11.00
CA PRO A 859 -7.43 39.62 9.57
C PRO A 859 -7.75 38.34 8.77
N PRO A 860 -8.22 38.48 7.51
CA PRO A 860 -8.43 37.33 6.64
C PRO A 860 -7.11 36.59 6.40
N LEU A 861 -7.18 35.26 6.39
CA LEU A 861 -6.01 34.45 6.07
C LEU A 861 -5.75 34.48 4.57
N ALA A 862 -4.50 34.76 4.18
CA ALA A 862 -4.09 34.72 2.78
C ALA A 862 -4.33 33.32 2.19
N LEU A 863 -4.78 33.28 0.94
CA LEU A 863 -4.98 32.01 0.23
C LEU A 863 -3.63 31.30 0.00
N PRO A 864 -3.62 29.96 0.03
CA PRO A 864 -2.48 29.18 -0.44
C PRO A 864 -2.18 29.49 -1.92
N PRO A 865 -0.90 29.47 -2.35
CA PRO A 865 -0.56 29.56 -3.76
C PRO A 865 -1.10 28.36 -4.54
N ALA A 866 -1.27 28.50 -5.85
CA ALA A 866 -1.66 27.39 -6.72
C ALA A 866 -0.60 26.28 -6.67
N ASN A 867 -1.04 25.06 -6.37
CA ASN A 867 -0.19 23.86 -6.35
C ASN A 867 -0.86 22.77 -7.21
N GLU A 868 -0.27 22.49 -8.37
CA GLU A 868 -0.78 21.52 -9.35
C GLU A 868 -0.67 20.06 -8.90
N LYS A 869 0.11 19.78 -7.84
CA LYS A 869 0.26 18.42 -7.30
C LYS A 869 -0.90 18.01 -6.40
N ILE A 870 -1.77 18.94 -6.01
CA ILE A 870 -2.90 18.66 -5.13
C ILE A 870 -3.89 17.75 -5.85
N ARG A 871 -4.27 16.66 -5.19
CA ARG A 871 -5.30 15.73 -5.64
C ARG A 871 -6.38 15.62 -4.58
N ARG A 872 -7.61 15.31 -5.00
CA ARG A 872 -8.76 15.15 -4.10
C ARG A 872 -9.24 13.70 -4.15
N CYS A 873 -9.41 13.11 -2.97
CA CYS A 873 -10.04 11.81 -2.80
C CYS A 873 -11.52 11.92 -3.14
N MET A 874 -11.98 11.09 -4.07
CA MET A 874 -13.36 11.06 -4.56
C MET A 874 -13.81 9.63 -4.78
N ALA A 875 -15.12 9.41 -4.67
CA ALA A 875 -15.70 8.13 -5.02
C ALA A 875 -16.77 8.31 -6.11
N ASN A 876 -16.88 7.32 -6.98
CA ASN A 876 -17.93 7.19 -7.98
C ASN A 876 -18.58 5.81 -7.83
N ILE A 877 -19.88 5.80 -7.49
CA ILE A 877 -20.63 4.56 -7.32
C ILE A 877 -21.08 4.09 -8.71
N LEU A 878 -20.60 2.92 -9.13
CA LEU A 878 -20.97 2.27 -10.38
C LEU A 878 -22.20 1.39 -10.19
N GLU A 879 -22.23 0.63 -9.10
CA GLU A 879 -23.34 -0.24 -8.71
C GLU A 879 -23.75 0.04 -7.27
N PRO A 880 -25.05 0.21 -6.98
CA PRO A 880 -26.20 0.14 -7.90
C PRO A 880 -26.26 1.34 -8.86
N CYS A 881 -26.51 1.07 -10.14
CA CYS A 881 -26.52 2.09 -11.19
C CYS A 881 -27.67 3.09 -10.98
N PRO A 882 -27.40 4.40 -10.75
CA PRO A 882 -28.42 5.38 -10.37
C PRO A 882 -29.60 5.54 -11.34
N VAL A 883 -29.41 5.16 -12.61
CA VAL A 883 -30.42 5.23 -13.67
C VAL A 883 -31.32 3.99 -13.67
N GLN A 884 -30.76 2.80 -13.50
CA GLN A 884 -31.51 1.53 -13.56
C GLN A 884 -32.13 1.15 -12.22
N SER A 885 -31.57 1.62 -11.10
CA SER A 885 -32.04 1.28 -9.74
C SER A 885 -33.32 1.99 -9.32
N GLN A 886 -33.83 2.93 -10.11
CA GLN A 886 -35.10 3.61 -9.87
C GLN A 886 -36.31 2.78 -10.32
N ASP A 887 -36.14 1.92 -11.31
CA ASP A 887 -37.23 1.11 -11.86
C ASP A 887 -37.28 -0.31 -11.25
N ASN A 888 -36.13 -0.84 -10.82
CA ASN A 888 -36.02 -2.19 -10.27
C ASN A 888 -36.23 -2.22 -8.74
N VAL A 889 -37.37 -2.73 -8.30
CA VAL A 889 -37.71 -2.91 -6.88
C VAL A 889 -37.06 -4.17 -6.30
N ILE A 890 -36.21 -4.01 -5.29
CA ILE A 890 -35.69 -5.12 -4.48
C ILE A 890 -36.76 -5.53 -3.46
N LYS A 891 -37.40 -6.68 -3.70
CA LYS A 891 -38.44 -7.24 -2.83
C LYS A 891 -37.83 -8.30 -1.90
N VAL A 892 -38.02 -8.14 -0.60
CA VAL A 892 -37.56 -9.11 0.40
C VAL A 892 -38.65 -9.33 1.44
N THR A 893 -38.66 -10.50 2.07
CA THR A 893 -39.50 -10.71 3.25
C THR A 893 -38.97 -9.85 4.40
N ALA A 894 -39.84 -9.10 5.05
CA ALA A 894 -39.48 -8.21 6.15
C ALA A 894 -38.78 -8.97 7.29
N GLY A 895 -37.74 -8.36 7.84
CA GLY A 895 -36.85 -8.99 8.82
C GLY A 895 -35.76 -9.89 8.22
N LEU A 896 -35.87 -10.29 6.95
CA LEU A 896 -34.78 -10.97 6.24
C LEU A 896 -33.86 -9.95 5.54
N ILE A 897 -32.66 -10.43 5.22
CA ILE A 897 -31.61 -9.62 4.59
C ILE A 897 -31.72 -9.74 3.07
N ALA A 898 -31.66 -8.60 2.38
CA ALA A 898 -31.40 -8.49 0.96
C ALA A 898 -29.93 -8.11 0.74
N ALA A 899 -29.21 -8.91 -0.03
CA ALA A 899 -27.86 -8.62 -0.47
C ALA A 899 -27.90 -7.76 -1.73
N VAL A 900 -27.25 -6.59 -1.70
CA VAL A 900 -27.17 -5.66 -2.82
C VAL A 900 -25.70 -5.51 -3.22
N PRO A 901 -25.30 -5.87 -4.45
CA PRO A 901 -23.97 -5.61 -4.95
C PRO A 901 -23.64 -4.12 -4.91
N PHE A 902 -22.43 -3.80 -4.47
CA PHE A 902 -21.94 -2.43 -4.40
C PHE A 902 -20.54 -2.36 -4.98
N VAL A 903 -20.41 -1.57 -6.05
CA VAL A 903 -19.15 -1.34 -6.74
C VAL A 903 -18.93 0.16 -6.85
N ALA A 904 -17.78 0.62 -6.36
CA ALA A 904 -17.38 2.02 -6.47
C ALA A 904 -15.91 2.14 -6.86
N GLU A 905 -15.62 3.11 -7.73
CA GLU A 905 -14.25 3.54 -8.01
C GLU A 905 -13.90 4.70 -7.09
N ILE A 906 -12.72 4.63 -6.49
CA ILE A 906 -12.23 5.63 -5.56
C ILE A 906 -10.91 6.16 -6.11
N ASP A 907 -10.92 7.44 -6.46
CA ASP A 907 -9.77 8.15 -6.98
C ASP A 907 -8.96 8.74 -5.84
N ASN A 908 -7.62 8.63 -5.92
CA ASN A 908 -6.68 9.24 -4.97
C ASN A 908 -6.90 8.85 -3.49
N LEU A 909 -7.19 7.57 -3.23
CA LEU A 909 -7.36 7.04 -1.86
C LEU A 909 -6.01 6.76 -1.21
N LEU A 910 -5.73 7.39 -0.07
CA LEU A 910 -4.52 7.12 0.70
C LEU A 910 -4.65 5.82 1.50
N GLU A 911 -3.54 5.11 1.72
CA GLU A 911 -3.53 3.87 2.51
C GLU A 911 -4.08 4.09 3.92
N SER A 912 -3.71 5.21 4.57
CA SER A 912 -4.23 5.58 5.89
C SER A 912 -5.74 5.82 5.92
N GLN A 913 -6.33 6.23 4.79
CA GLN A 913 -7.77 6.50 4.68
C GLN A 913 -8.61 5.24 4.48
N LYS A 914 -8.02 4.11 4.05
CA LYS A 914 -8.77 2.85 3.85
C LYS A 914 -9.46 2.40 5.14
N ALA A 915 -8.77 2.51 6.28
CA ALA A 915 -9.32 2.19 7.60
C ALA A 915 -10.48 3.11 8.03
N ASP A 916 -10.52 4.33 7.50
CA ASP A 916 -11.54 5.34 7.83
C ASP A 916 -12.74 5.30 6.87
N MET A 917 -12.69 4.52 5.79
CA MET A 917 -13.78 4.42 4.82
C MET A 917 -15.03 3.79 5.44
N ARG A 918 -16.19 4.38 5.16
CA ARG A 918 -17.51 3.90 5.62
C ARG A 918 -18.52 3.95 4.50
N ILE A 919 -19.46 3.00 4.53
CA ILE A 919 -20.66 2.99 3.70
C ILE A 919 -21.83 3.39 4.59
N LYS A 920 -22.42 4.53 4.28
CA LYS A 920 -23.59 5.07 4.97
C LYS A 920 -24.84 4.65 4.23
N ILE A 921 -25.77 4.04 4.95
CA ILE A 921 -27.07 3.57 4.45
C ILE A 921 -28.14 4.36 5.21
N LYS A 922 -28.95 5.12 4.48
CA LYS A 922 -30.03 5.94 5.05
C LYS A 922 -31.37 5.43 4.54
N TYR A 923 -32.21 5.03 5.49
CA TYR A 923 -33.57 4.56 5.25
C TYR A 923 -34.56 5.74 5.20
N PRO A 924 -35.76 5.53 4.61
CA PRO A 924 -36.80 6.58 4.49
C PRO A 924 -37.26 7.15 5.83
N ASP A 925 -37.21 6.35 6.89
CA ASP A 925 -37.56 6.72 8.26
C ASP A 925 -36.46 7.51 9.00
N GLN A 926 -35.42 7.94 8.26
CA GLN A 926 -34.22 8.63 8.74
C GLN A 926 -33.28 7.77 9.61
N HIS A 927 -33.54 6.47 9.79
CA HIS A 927 -32.56 5.59 10.41
C HIS A 927 -31.34 5.46 9.49
N MET A 928 -30.15 5.60 10.09
CA MET A 928 -28.88 5.54 9.40
C MET A 928 -28.03 4.40 9.98
N HIS A 929 -27.48 3.60 9.08
CA HIS A 929 -26.52 2.55 9.40
C HIS A 929 -25.20 2.86 8.72
N THR A 930 -24.11 2.72 9.47
CA THR A 930 -22.76 2.92 8.94
C THR A 930 -22.04 1.57 8.97
N VAL A 931 -21.56 1.13 7.81
CA VAL A 931 -20.88 -0.16 7.62
C VAL A 931 -19.42 0.08 7.29
N VAL A 932 -18.53 -0.75 7.83
CA VAL A 932 -17.10 -0.75 7.51
C VAL A 932 -16.86 -1.75 6.37
N PRO A 933 -16.36 -1.33 5.19
CA PRO A 933 -15.97 -2.26 4.14
C PRO A 933 -14.82 -3.14 4.61
N LYS A 934 -14.76 -4.39 4.12
CA LYS A 934 -13.61 -5.26 4.43
C LYS A 934 -12.38 -4.76 3.69
N MET A 935 -11.21 -4.91 4.30
CA MET A 935 -9.95 -4.52 3.64
C MET A 935 -9.67 -5.32 2.36
N THR A 936 -10.16 -6.56 2.29
CA THR A 936 -10.05 -7.45 1.12
C THR A 936 -10.89 -7.01 -0.09
N ASP A 937 -11.90 -6.18 0.14
CA ASP A 937 -12.85 -5.72 -0.88
C ASP A 937 -12.29 -4.54 -1.70
N PHE A 938 -11.19 -3.94 -1.23
CA PHE A 938 -10.44 -2.91 -1.94
C PHE A 938 -9.48 -3.57 -2.93
N LYS A 939 -9.80 -3.49 -4.22
CA LYS A 939 -8.99 -4.04 -5.30
C LYS A 939 -8.28 -2.92 -6.06
N PRO A 940 -6.95 -3.00 -6.27
CA PRO A 940 -6.27 -2.03 -7.13
C PRO A 940 -6.81 -2.12 -8.56
N ILE A 941 -6.91 -0.98 -9.25
CA ILE A 941 -7.32 -0.96 -10.65
C ILE A 941 -6.11 -1.33 -11.52
N MET A 942 -6.23 -2.41 -12.30
CA MET A 942 -5.16 -2.84 -13.21
C MET A 942 -5.17 -2.05 -14.52
N THR A 943 -3.98 -1.73 -14.99
CA THR A 943 -3.72 -1.09 -16.28
C THR A 943 -2.69 -1.92 -17.09
N GLU A 944 -2.47 -1.57 -18.36
CA GLU A 944 -1.41 -2.18 -19.17
C GLU A 944 0.00 -2.02 -18.55
N GLN A 945 0.19 -1.04 -17.65
CA GLN A 945 1.46 -0.77 -16.97
C GLN A 945 1.54 -1.41 -15.57
N GLY A 946 0.50 -2.16 -15.16
CA GLY A 946 0.39 -2.73 -13.82
C GLY A 946 -0.67 -2.04 -12.97
N GLU A 947 -0.54 -2.19 -11.65
CA GLU A 947 -1.48 -1.64 -10.67
C GLU A 947 -1.45 -0.10 -10.69
N HIS A 948 -2.61 0.54 -10.72
CA HIS A 948 -2.70 1.99 -10.60
C HIS A 948 -2.33 2.43 -9.17
N GLU A 949 -1.44 3.42 -9.05
CA GLU A 949 -0.83 3.79 -7.76
C GLU A 949 -1.84 4.26 -6.69
N THR A 950 -2.88 5.01 -7.09
CA THR A 950 -3.77 5.70 -6.14
C THR A 950 -5.27 5.41 -6.31
N ASN A 951 -5.67 4.71 -7.38
CA ASN A 951 -7.07 4.48 -7.70
C ASN A 951 -7.43 3.04 -7.38
N VAL A 952 -8.51 2.88 -6.63
CA VAL A 952 -8.91 1.61 -6.05
C VAL A 952 -10.38 1.38 -6.37
N ARG A 953 -10.74 0.15 -6.71
CA ARG A 953 -12.13 -0.27 -6.85
C ARG A 953 -12.57 -1.00 -5.58
N LEU A 954 -13.63 -0.51 -4.95
CA LEU A 954 -14.30 -1.17 -3.84
C LEU A 954 -15.41 -2.06 -4.38
N ARG A 955 -15.28 -3.38 -4.19
CA ARG A 955 -16.29 -4.39 -4.56
C ARG A 955 -16.78 -5.10 -3.32
N THR A 956 -17.99 -4.79 -2.88
CA THR A 956 -18.56 -5.38 -1.66
C THR A 956 -20.06 -5.62 -1.79
N THR A 957 -20.63 -6.27 -0.79
CA THR A 957 -22.07 -6.56 -0.73
C THR A 957 -22.68 -5.83 0.45
N ILE A 958 -23.64 -4.96 0.15
CA ILE A 958 -24.41 -4.23 1.16
C ILE A 958 -25.60 -5.08 1.59
N LEU A 959 -25.80 -5.18 2.90
CA LEU A 959 -26.89 -5.93 3.49
C LEU A 959 -28.00 -4.97 3.93
N LEU A 960 -29.16 -5.06 3.29
CA LEU A 960 -30.35 -4.28 3.63
C LEU A 960 -31.34 -5.17 4.38
N SER A 961 -31.89 -4.67 5.48
CA SER A 961 -32.97 -5.35 6.20
C SER A 961 -33.80 -4.33 6.95
N HIS A 962 -35.12 -4.50 6.91
CA HIS A 962 -36.04 -3.61 7.60
C HIS A 962 -37.35 -4.34 7.94
N SER A 963 -38.11 -3.75 8.88
CA SER A 963 -39.51 -4.11 9.15
C SER A 963 -40.40 -3.81 7.94
N VAL A 964 -41.62 -4.37 7.95
CA VAL A 964 -42.58 -4.33 6.84
C VAL A 964 -42.88 -2.89 6.40
N TRP A 965 -42.83 -2.64 5.09
CA TRP A 965 -43.28 -1.40 4.47
C TRP A 965 -44.53 -1.61 3.61
N THR A 966 -45.39 -0.59 3.57
CA THR A 966 -46.59 -0.56 2.73
C THR A 966 -46.21 -0.48 1.25
N GLU A 967 -45.28 0.42 0.92
CA GLU A 967 -44.80 0.69 -0.45
C GLU A 967 -43.29 0.48 -0.59
N ALA A 968 -42.83 0.39 -1.84
CA ALA A 968 -41.40 0.40 -2.13
C ALA A 968 -40.87 1.83 -1.96
N SER A 969 -39.72 2.00 -1.31
CA SER A 969 -39.17 3.33 -1.05
C SER A 969 -37.65 3.35 -1.26
N LEU A 970 -37.11 4.55 -1.43
CA LEU A 970 -35.70 4.76 -1.78
C LEU A 970 -34.82 4.68 -0.53
N VAL A 971 -33.85 3.79 -0.57
CA VAL A 971 -32.75 3.72 0.38
C VAL A 971 -31.55 4.43 -0.25
N GLU A 972 -30.94 5.36 0.49
CA GLU A 972 -29.77 6.11 0.04
C GLU A 972 -28.50 5.44 0.56
N ILE A 973 -27.56 5.14 -0.34
CA ILE A 973 -26.28 4.52 -0.04
C ILE A 973 -25.16 5.49 -0.45
N GLN A 974 -24.23 5.79 0.44
CA GLN A 974 -23.18 6.80 0.22
C GLN A 974 -21.85 6.35 0.80
N LEU A 975 -20.74 6.73 0.15
CA LEU A 975 -19.39 6.56 0.68
C LEU A 975 -18.92 7.80 1.44
N CYS A 976 -18.31 7.59 2.60
CA CYS A 976 -17.75 8.66 3.42
C CYS A 976 -16.48 8.24 4.16
N LEU A 977 -15.68 9.22 4.59
CA LEU A 977 -14.56 9.02 5.51
C LEU A 977 -14.99 9.38 6.94
N ALA A 978 -14.84 8.44 7.87
CA ALA A 978 -15.12 8.64 9.29
C ALA A 978 -13.87 9.13 10.03
N VAL A 979 -13.59 10.42 9.90
CA VAL A 979 -12.42 11.06 10.52
C VAL A 979 -12.57 11.16 12.05
N ARG A 980 -13.79 11.38 12.55
CA ARG A 980 -14.12 11.45 13.98
C ARG A 980 -15.51 10.89 14.25
N PRO A 981 -15.81 10.42 15.48
CA PRO A 981 -17.15 10.01 15.85
C PRO A 981 -18.17 11.14 15.57
N GLY A 982 -19.14 10.87 14.70
CA GLY A 982 -20.17 11.85 14.31
C GLY A 982 -19.73 12.91 13.28
N SER A 983 -18.53 12.81 12.69
CA SER A 983 -18.06 13.68 11.60
C SER A 983 -17.63 12.85 10.39
N GLU A 984 -18.61 12.50 9.56
CA GLU A 984 -18.42 11.76 8.31
C GLU A 984 -18.23 12.74 7.15
N LEU A 985 -17.20 12.55 6.34
CA LEU A 985 -16.92 13.35 5.15
C LEU A 985 -17.38 12.60 3.89
N GLU A 986 -18.43 13.10 3.27
CA GLU A 986 -19.00 12.53 2.05
C GLU A 986 -18.04 12.64 0.86
N LEU A 987 -17.80 11.52 0.16
CA LEU A 987 -16.91 11.43 -1.00
C LEU A 987 -17.64 11.46 -2.34
N CYS A 988 -18.94 11.14 -2.33
CA CYS A 988 -19.76 11.01 -3.53
C CYS A 988 -21.21 11.41 -3.27
N LYS A 989 -22.00 11.56 -4.34
CA LYS A 989 -23.47 11.65 -4.22
C LYS A 989 -24.04 10.29 -3.80
N PRO A 990 -25.15 10.25 -3.04
CA PRO A 990 -25.77 8.99 -2.65
C PRO A 990 -26.37 8.28 -3.87
N ALA A 991 -26.10 6.98 -3.99
CA ALA A 991 -26.84 6.08 -4.87
C ALA A 991 -28.18 5.73 -4.23
N LYS A 992 -29.23 5.61 -5.05
CA LYS A 992 -30.60 5.36 -4.59
C LYS A 992 -31.07 3.99 -5.05
N VAL A 993 -31.60 3.20 -4.13
CA VAL A 993 -32.10 1.85 -4.40
C VAL A 993 -33.56 1.75 -3.97
N LEU A 994 -34.41 1.26 -4.85
CA LEU A 994 -35.82 1.03 -4.53
C LEU A 994 -35.98 -0.29 -3.76
N PHE A 995 -36.33 -0.21 -2.48
CA PHE A 995 -36.40 -1.36 -1.56
C PHE A 995 -37.81 -1.58 -1.01
N ALA A 996 -38.24 -2.83 -0.89
CA ALA A 996 -39.60 -3.20 -0.46
C ALA A 996 -39.61 -4.44 0.46
N PRO A 997 -39.50 -4.25 1.79
CA PRO A 997 -39.68 -5.31 2.78
C PRO A 997 -41.18 -5.65 2.92
N LYS A 998 -41.58 -6.83 2.44
CA LYS A 998 -42.98 -7.30 2.41
C LYS A 998 -43.26 -8.28 3.55
N PRO A 999 -44.50 -8.32 4.08
CA PRO A 999 -44.85 -9.27 5.12
C PRO A 999 -44.74 -10.71 4.61
N VAL A 1000 -44.43 -11.65 5.50
CA VAL A 1000 -44.49 -13.09 5.19
C VAL A 1000 -45.89 -13.41 4.70
N ARG A 1001 -46.03 -13.89 3.46
CA ARG A 1001 -47.30 -14.45 2.99
C ARG A 1001 -47.57 -15.72 3.79
N ARG A 1002 -48.45 -15.65 4.80
CA ARG A 1002 -49.01 -16.85 5.45
C ARG A 1002 -49.93 -17.52 4.43
N GLY A 1003 -49.43 -18.55 3.76
CA GLY A 1003 -50.15 -19.27 2.71
C GLY A 1003 -49.28 -20.28 1.97
N ILE A 1004 -48.73 -21.25 2.70
CA ILE A 1004 -48.67 -22.67 2.31
C ILE A 1004 -49.10 -23.46 3.54
#